data_AF-A0A1H1ZNB3-F1
#
_entry.id   AF-A0A1H1ZNB3-F1
#
_cell.length_a   1.000
_cell.length_b   1.000
_cell.length_c   1.000
_cell.angle_alpha   90.00
_cell.angle_beta   90.00
_cell.angle_gamma   90.00
#
_symmetry.space_group_name_H-M   'P 1'
#
loop_
_entity.id
_entity.type
_entity.pdbx_description
1 polymer ?
#
loop_
_entity_poly.entity_id
_entity_poly.type
_entity_poly.pdbx_seq_one_letter_code
_entity_poly.pdbx_strand_id
1 'polypeptide(L)'
;MAGHLPQWLSQASPVRRASLKTAVMAFIDAMKNSHALLERDLPHRDDFARKRVEERLRKDFSLKQGFSITLDLPDSTSWQKTLVEGAAPGTPQRNVLTASSQRSTLSIAQLAPGNIDQPLWLRMTFMKVEVIADSATEREALLQGVTLPYLRQLITDLDLAGHYEGLIYRAFMGSTAATAFANEHRRECLTEPFRQMLKMRGDSALLQQQIQEDGWKILNTAIDADTAQAFAANGQRIILRPVNLTVGGPDTDDGPSSLSGLTFIEEQVSGTTLLYLPDSPDGQFFHQRATLELARELLFNLCLRPVMVDYLAGRASKGDVAHHVSRINQARRGNFDALIGAGTAWPATTSLAAHLLNAHMGRLIEAHRANSRSNLALALERYALQGGALFNYLKMALGMLPFVGSAVALYDAWDSANLAAAAFLRGEAGHGLTQLESVLLSLIDAAMDILPGASSSPGVARALTRQRQVKALLTGTVGWQRSSMRKVKSRLDRFAGYEYEGAVSLEGLQPHSDGLYRNVYRHASGDFILREGRIYQVRLVDRTMRLSGTRARAYQQAIALDEAGQWDTRFALHGTLAGDGLAGGGNLLGHLADGLEPLWPAVIRRWLPRWLTDRAVEHQRRLGRTIDALSRQLDVQHRQGNAALGEYQNADAATRRATVDAVDGKCAYDIELATQRYEHASQMLSVSHGNRRQNTLEVMSQSALVVVERSLHRSGLARDRCLDYLSDIGALNSQMLGLPAGSVRVALRLARQMNQIRTRLIQELRSIDTIVANIEVWRQRIKTRADKAYVGQELDKANVSLSDNNRDYLKALNYLPMLTRYDRVFDSSWIYLHRRVARARAKVYDALHTQQDLPDVIANVHRRNQVLSECIEAYDEFSRDLIVWSTGYGQHFDRLWIAPMLEQLTRMSNHARHGIKNGIKQSANARNSGKEIFETDGNRLMVGEKQVDPLTRQTSFATSGEDGRVEHWLPASAGKYQRQLPPQPLQPDVIIDRQALLSEARQRLAAQADYRRKVDGYARQNMSPADLDHMMTSEAAELRVRARRVDRVAAHDPLIAQLHAKADELIKVGRDLRIEKMLASTTPTEGYLHELHELAPAGQPLIKIRKVGTLVEQGRRADGRLDLLQEFEVLNLTVDPPQPLWYAHFHFSSAKPLFNRFDKAHLKTPDQRDLGLKWQQKQASSGAAVDPIWRGPIGKPFAELYFEPLFQT
;
A
#
# COMPACT_ATOMS: atom_id res chain seq x y z
N MET A 1 -16.32 -18.71 -1.22
CA MET A 1 -16.64 -19.41 0.04
C MET A 1 -17.57 -18.54 0.85
N ALA A 2 -18.81 -18.98 1.01
CA ALA A 2 -19.80 -18.32 1.86
C ALA A 2 -19.62 -18.79 3.31
N GLY A 3 -19.91 -17.90 4.26
CA GLY A 3 -20.07 -18.25 5.67
C GLY A 3 -18.79 -18.15 6.47
N HIS A 4 -18.71 -17.16 7.34
CA HIS A 4 -18.52 -17.36 8.78
C HIS A 4 -18.73 -15.99 9.44
N LEU A 5 -19.95 -15.76 9.94
CA LEU A 5 -20.17 -14.77 10.99
C LEU A 5 -19.42 -15.26 12.25
N PRO A 6 -18.86 -14.35 13.08
CA PRO A 6 -18.32 -14.65 14.39
C PRO A 6 -19.34 -15.44 15.19
N GLN A 7 -18.85 -16.47 15.87
CA GLN A 7 -19.64 -17.45 16.59
C GLN A 7 -20.66 -16.82 17.56
N TRP A 8 -20.31 -15.72 18.22
CA TRP A 8 -21.20 -15.03 19.15
C TRP A 8 -22.43 -14.40 18.46
N LEU A 9 -22.27 -13.88 17.24
CA LEU A 9 -23.38 -13.25 16.49
C LEU A 9 -24.27 -14.30 15.83
N SER A 10 -23.69 -15.42 15.37
CA SER A 10 -24.45 -16.56 14.84
C SER A 10 -25.24 -17.30 15.94
N GLN A 11 -24.84 -17.17 17.21
CA GLN A 11 -25.53 -17.72 18.37
C GLN A 11 -26.51 -16.74 19.04
N ALA A 12 -26.47 -15.44 18.70
CA ALA A 12 -27.37 -14.44 19.25
C ALA A 12 -28.84 -14.67 18.83
N SER A 13 -29.79 -14.42 19.74
CA SER A 13 -31.23 -14.60 19.47
C SER A 13 -31.75 -13.63 18.39
N PRO A 14 -32.84 -13.98 17.68
CA PRO A 14 -33.44 -13.08 16.67
C PRO A 14 -33.81 -11.71 17.22
N VAL A 15 -34.30 -11.65 18.46
CA VAL A 15 -34.63 -10.40 19.17
C VAL A 15 -33.38 -9.53 19.39
N ARG A 16 -32.26 -10.13 19.82
CA ARG A 16 -30.99 -9.42 20.03
C ARG A 16 -30.40 -8.92 18.70
N ARG A 17 -30.51 -9.68 17.61
CA ARG A 17 -30.06 -9.24 16.27
C ARG A 17 -30.90 -8.07 15.73
N ALA A 18 -32.21 -8.10 15.93
CA ALA A 18 -33.10 -7.01 15.54
C ALA A 18 -32.83 -5.72 16.34
N SER A 19 -32.55 -5.86 17.65
CA SER A 19 -32.13 -4.75 18.51
C SER A 19 -30.82 -4.12 18.01
N LEU A 20 -29.81 -4.93 17.69
CA LEU A 20 -28.53 -4.46 17.17
C LEU A 20 -28.69 -3.71 15.83
N LYS A 21 -29.54 -4.22 14.92
CA LYS A 21 -29.86 -3.56 13.65
C LYS A 21 -30.47 -2.17 13.87
N THR A 22 -31.43 -2.08 14.79
CA THR A 22 -32.12 -0.83 15.11
C THR A 22 -31.13 0.18 15.69
N ALA A 23 -30.24 -0.26 16.57
CA ALA A 23 -29.21 0.58 17.17
C ALA A 23 -28.20 1.10 16.12
N VAL A 24 -27.78 0.28 15.14
CA VAL A 24 -26.90 0.73 14.04
C VAL A 24 -27.58 1.78 13.16
N MET A 25 -28.88 1.61 12.85
CA MET A 25 -29.63 2.61 12.08
C MET A 25 -29.76 3.93 12.85
N ALA A 26 -30.13 3.86 14.13
CA ALA A 26 -30.22 5.04 14.99
C ALA A 26 -28.86 5.75 15.13
N PHE A 27 -27.75 5.01 15.19
CA PHE A 27 -26.41 5.58 15.19
C PHE A 27 -26.09 6.35 13.90
N ILE A 28 -26.46 5.83 12.73
CA ILE A 28 -26.23 6.51 11.44
C ILE A 28 -26.99 7.84 11.39
N ASP A 29 -28.25 7.84 11.82
CA ASP A 29 -29.07 9.06 11.83
C ASP A 29 -28.54 10.09 12.83
N ALA A 30 -28.19 9.65 14.04
CA ALA A 30 -27.58 10.49 15.07
C ALA A 30 -26.26 11.12 14.58
N MET A 31 -25.41 10.32 13.91
CA MET A 31 -24.14 10.76 13.35
C MET A 31 -24.34 11.85 12.29
N LYS A 32 -25.30 11.69 11.37
CA LYS A 32 -25.64 12.70 10.35
C LYS A 32 -26.12 14.00 10.98
N ASN A 33 -27.00 13.92 11.96
CA ASN A 33 -27.58 15.09 12.63
C ASN A 33 -26.51 15.86 13.44
N SER A 34 -25.69 15.14 14.21
CA SER A 34 -24.57 15.71 14.97
C SER A 34 -23.53 16.36 14.06
N HIS A 35 -23.21 15.72 12.93
CA HIS A 35 -22.26 16.28 11.96
C HIS A 35 -22.79 17.56 11.32
N ALA A 36 -24.04 17.56 10.83
CA ALA A 36 -24.66 18.74 10.23
C ALA A 36 -24.71 19.92 11.21
N LEU A 37 -24.94 19.65 12.50
CA LEU A 37 -24.92 20.64 13.57
C LEU A 37 -23.52 21.23 13.79
N LEU A 38 -22.47 20.39 13.86
CA LEU A 38 -21.09 20.84 13.99
C LEU A 38 -20.60 21.60 12.74
N GLU A 39 -20.99 21.16 11.54
CA GLU A 39 -20.65 21.81 10.29
C GLU A 39 -21.24 23.23 10.20
N ARG A 40 -22.46 23.42 10.72
CA ARG A 40 -23.11 24.73 10.82
C ARG A 40 -22.43 25.64 11.83
N ASP A 41 -22.10 25.11 13.00
CA ASP A 41 -21.72 25.91 14.17
C ASP A 41 -20.19 26.05 14.34
N LEU A 42 -19.38 25.18 13.72
CA LEU A 42 -17.92 25.16 13.83
C LEU A 42 -17.24 25.15 12.44
N PRO A 43 -17.03 26.32 11.81
CA PRO A 43 -16.34 26.44 10.52
C PRO A 43 -14.87 26.02 10.64
N HIS A 44 -14.25 25.64 9.51
CA HIS A 44 -12.83 25.27 9.48
C HIS A 44 -11.92 26.42 9.97
N ARG A 45 -10.90 26.09 10.77
CA ARG A 45 -9.98 27.07 11.40
C ARG A 45 -9.39 28.06 10.41
N ASP A 46 -8.90 27.55 9.28
CA ASP A 46 -8.23 28.40 8.28
C ASP A 46 -9.20 29.35 7.58
N ASP A 47 -10.44 28.92 7.34
CA ASP A 47 -11.49 29.78 6.77
C ASP A 47 -11.93 30.84 7.79
N PHE A 48 -12.06 30.47 9.07
CA PHE A 48 -12.32 31.42 10.15
C PHE A 48 -11.21 32.47 10.27
N ALA A 49 -9.94 32.03 10.30
CA ALA A 49 -8.78 32.91 10.42
C ALA A 49 -8.67 33.85 9.21
N ARG A 50 -8.82 33.33 8.00
CA ARG A 50 -8.78 34.11 6.76
C ARG A 50 -9.82 35.22 6.74
N LYS A 51 -11.08 34.91 7.05
CA LYS A 51 -12.17 35.91 7.06
C LYS A 51 -11.89 37.04 8.06
N ARG A 52 -11.46 36.70 9.28
CA ARG A 52 -11.17 37.71 10.32
C ARG A 52 -9.96 38.59 10.00
N VAL A 53 -8.91 37.99 9.46
CA VAL A 53 -7.72 38.75 8.99
C VAL A 53 -8.11 39.67 7.85
N GLU A 54 -8.87 39.18 6.87
CA GLU A 54 -9.31 39.98 5.73
C GLU A 54 -10.22 41.15 6.16
N GLU A 55 -11.21 40.91 7.03
CA GLU A 55 -12.07 41.95 7.60
C GLU A 55 -11.26 43.06 8.28
N ARG A 56 -10.23 42.69 9.05
CA ARG A 56 -9.37 43.65 9.75
C ARG A 56 -8.47 44.43 8.80
N LEU A 57 -7.82 43.77 7.84
CA LEU A 57 -7.00 44.43 6.82
C LEU A 57 -7.82 45.41 5.97
N ARG A 58 -9.05 45.03 5.60
CA ARG A 58 -9.98 45.90 4.87
C ARG A 58 -10.32 47.16 5.67
N LYS A 59 -10.54 47.00 6.98
CA LYS A 59 -10.82 48.13 7.88
C LYS A 59 -9.61 49.05 8.04
N ASP A 60 -8.44 48.48 8.31
CA ASP A 60 -7.22 49.24 8.62
C ASP A 60 -6.68 50.00 7.40
N PHE A 61 -6.79 49.42 6.20
CA PHE A 61 -6.29 50.02 4.95
C PHE A 61 -7.40 50.55 4.02
N SER A 62 -8.66 50.57 4.48
CA SER A 62 -9.82 51.06 3.70
C SER A 62 -9.99 50.39 2.32
N LEU A 63 -9.71 49.08 2.24
CA LEU A 63 -9.63 48.33 0.98
C LEU A 63 -11.01 47.98 0.42
N LYS A 64 -11.24 48.29 -0.85
CA LYS A 64 -12.52 48.04 -1.53
C LYS A 64 -12.45 46.87 -2.50
N GLN A 65 -11.28 46.58 -3.08
CA GLN A 65 -11.12 45.57 -4.13
C GLN A 65 -10.51 44.26 -3.60
N GLY A 66 -10.30 43.27 -4.47
CA GLY A 66 -9.68 41.99 -4.13
C GLY A 66 -8.19 42.15 -3.87
N PHE A 67 -7.70 41.43 -2.85
CA PHE A 67 -6.27 41.39 -2.53
C PHE A 67 -5.86 40.04 -1.92
N SER A 68 -4.59 39.71 -2.03
CA SER A 68 -3.94 38.57 -1.40
C SER A 68 -2.54 38.99 -0.93
N ILE A 69 -2.17 38.57 0.29
CA ILE A 69 -0.90 38.92 0.92
C ILE A 69 -0.19 37.64 1.34
N THR A 70 1.05 37.49 0.86
CA THR A 70 1.95 36.41 1.22
C THR A 70 3.24 36.97 1.81
N LEU A 71 3.74 36.30 2.86
CA LEU A 71 4.97 36.65 3.55
C LEU A 71 6.04 35.64 3.14
N ASP A 72 7.09 36.08 2.47
CA ASP A 72 8.27 35.28 2.16
C ASP A 72 9.28 35.39 3.31
N LEU A 73 9.58 34.26 3.97
CA LEU A 73 10.38 34.15 5.18
C LEU A 73 11.50 33.12 4.99
N PRO A 74 12.71 33.32 5.54
CA PRO A 74 13.70 32.26 5.59
C PRO A 74 13.23 31.10 6.48
N ASP A 75 13.67 29.88 6.18
CA ASP A 75 13.29 28.69 6.96
C ASP A 75 13.92 28.67 8.36
N SER A 76 15.11 29.27 8.53
CA SER A 76 15.77 29.41 9.84
C SER A 76 16.68 30.65 9.91
N THR A 77 17.08 31.04 11.13
CA THR A 77 18.02 32.13 11.40
C THR A 77 19.07 31.68 12.42
N SER A 78 20.31 32.13 12.24
CA SER A 78 21.42 31.85 13.16
C SER A 78 22.22 33.12 13.46
N TRP A 79 22.74 33.23 14.68
CA TRP A 79 23.67 34.31 15.04
C TRP A 79 25.09 33.94 14.59
N GLN A 80 25.70 34.80 13.77
CA GLN A 80 27.10 34.67 13.34
C GLN A 80 27.94 35.81 13.91
N LYS A 81 29.16 35.49 14.36
CA LYS A 81 30.13 36.48 14.83
C LYS A 81 30.88 37.04 13.65
N THR A 82 30.68 38.32 13.35
CA THR A 82 31.40 39.03 12.29
C THR A 82 32.38 40.02 12.92
N LEU A 83 33.61 40.06 12.41
CA LEU A 83 34.64 40.99 12.83
C LEU A 83 34.34 42.38 12.28
N VAL A 84 34.39 43.40 13.14
CA VAL A 84 34.23 44.81 12.75
C VAL A 84 35.60 45.49 12.85
N GLU A 85 35.99 46.25 11.84
CA GLU A 85 37.21 47.07 11.92
C GLU A 85 37.03 48.18 12.97
N GLY A 86 37.95 48.23 13.94
CA GLY A 86 38.02 49.26 14.96
C GLY A 86 39.47 49.48 15.39
N ALA A 87 39.84 50.74 15.59
CA ALA A 87 41.23 51.19 15.76
C ALA A 87 41.84 50.92 17.17
N ALA A 88 41.41 49.88 17.88
CA ALA A 88 41.93 49.53 19.22
C ALA A 88 42.39 48.06 19.30
N PRO A 89 43.38 47.71 20.15
CA PRO A 89 43.93 46.37 20.21
C PRO A 89 42.94 45.42 20.90
N GLY A 90 42.38 44.50 20.12
CA GLY A 90 41.36 43.54 20.52
C GLY A 90 40.25 43.52 19.49
N THR A 91 40.26 42.53 18.59
CA THR A 91 39.36 42.45 17.43
C THR A 91 37.90 42.48 17.88
N PRO A 92 37.16 43.59 17.69
CA PRO A 92 35.78 43.68 18.14
C PRO A 92 34.92 42.75 17.28
N GLN A 93 34.27 41.77 17.92
CA GLN A 93 33.34 40.85 17.28
C GLN A 93 31.91 41.31 17.55
N ARG A 94 31.12 41.51 16.48
CA ARG A 94 29.68 41.80 16.58
C ARG A 94 28.88 40.58 16.15
N ASN A 95 27.91 40.19 16.96
CA ASN A 95 26.92 39.19 16.56
C ASN A 95 25.97 39.83 15.53
N VAL A 96 25.95 39.28 14.32
CA VAL A 96 25.01 39.63 13.26
C VAL A 96 24.07 38.45 13.06
N LEU A 97 22.78 38.73 12.96
CA LEU A 97 21.78 37.71 12.65
C LEU A 97 21.84 37.40 11.15
N THR A 98 21.96 36.12 10.78
CA THR A 98 22.04 35.67 9.38
C THR A 98 20.88 34.70 9.07
N ALA A 99 20.24 34.89 7.92
CA ALA A 99 19.14 34.05 7.43
C ALA A 99 19.62 32.86 6.59
N SER A 100 18.85 31.76 6.57
CA SER A 100 19.09 30.62 5.68
C SER A 100 18.84 30.97 4.21
N SER A 101 19.49 30.23 3.30
CA SER A 101 19.26 30.33 1.85
C SER A 101 17.89 29.77 1.42
N GLN A 102 17.38 28.77 2.15
CA GLN A 102 16.04 28.23 1.94
C GLN A 102 14.98 29.15 2.55
N ARG A 103 13.89 29.37 1.82
CA ARG A 103 12.78 30.27 2.18
C ARG A 103 11.44 29.62 1.87
N SER A 104 10.43 29.99 2.66
CA SER A 104 9.06 29.52 2.57
C SER A 104 8.07 30.68 2.63
N THR A 105 6.93 30.52 1.97
CA THR A 105 5.85 31.52 1.96
C THR A 105 4.75 31.15 2.95
N LEU A 106 4.22 32.13 3.66
CA LEU A 106 3.13 31.99 4.62
C LEU A 106 2.09 33.11 4.43
N SER A 107 0.81 32.77 4.46
CA SER A 107 -0.25 33.79 4.52
C SER A 107 -0.39 34.36 5.94
N ILE A 108 -0.88 35.58 6.08
CA ILE A 108 -1.17 36.18 7.39
C ILE A 108 -2.19 35.33 8.16
N ALA A 109 -3.15 34.70 7.47
CA ALA A 109 -4.15 33.82 8.07
C ALA A 109 -3.55 32.52 8.64
N GLN A 110 -2.42 32.05 8.12
CA GLN A 110 -1.68 30.90 8.67
C GLN A 110 -0.72 31.31 9.79
N LEU A 111 -0.22 32.55 9.74
CA LEU A 111 0.64 33.12 10.77
C LEU A 111 -0.15 33.49 12.04
N ALA A 112 -1.31 34.12 11.88
CA ALA A 112 -2.06 34.74 12.96
C ALA A 112 -2.62 33.80 14.05
N PRO A 113 -2.96 32.53 13.76
CA PRO A 113 -3.32 31.56 14.79
C PRO A 113 -2.12 31.04 15.60
N GLY A 114 -0.88 31.30 15.18
CA GLY A 114 0.34 30.87 15.84
C GLY A 114 0.91 31.93 16.79
N ASN A 115 1.49 31.51 17.91
CA ASN A 115 2.30 32.40 18.74
C ASN A 115 3.60 32.75 18.00
N ILE A 116 3.90 34.06 17.92
CA ILE A 116 5.18 34.54 17.42
C ILE A 116 6.24 34.33 18.51
N ASP A 117 6.85 33.16 18.52
CA ASP A 117 7.98 32.85 19.38
C ASP A 117 9.26 33.58 18.93
N GLN A 118 10.29 33.57 19.78
CA GLN A 118 11.55 34.25 19.49
C GLN A 118 12.20 33.76 18.17
N PRO A 119 12.22 32.45 17.83
CA PRO A 119 12.69 31.98 16.53
C PRO A 119 11.90 32.52 15.33
N LEU A 120 10.56 32.50 15.36
CA LEU A 120 9.75 33.04 14.28
C LEU A 120 9.96 34.54 14.14
N TRP A 121 10.12 35.26 15.26
CA TRP A 121 10.41 36.68 15.26
C TRP A 121 11.73 37.02 14.55
N LEU A 122 12.79 36.27 14.83
CA LEU A 122 14.08 36.44 14.16
C LEU A 122 13.95 36.21 12.64
N ARG A 123 13.16 35.22 12.21
CA ARG A 123 12.86 34.97 10.79
C ARG A 123 12.09 36.11 10.14
N MET A 124 11.10 36.67 10.84
CA MET A 124 10.29 37.79 10.35
C MET A 124 11.09 39.09 10.16
N THR A 125 12.24 39.23 10.82
CA THR A 125 13.18 40.34 10.57
C THR A 125 13.66 40.38 9.11
N PHE A 126 13.70 39.23 8.42
CA PHE A 126 14.08 39.10 7.02
C PHE A 126 12.88 38.87 6.07
N MET A 127 11.67 39.21 6.53
CA MET A 127 10.46 38.97 5.73
C MET A 127 10.41 39.88 4.50
N LYS A 128 9.87 39.34 3.41
CA LYS A 128 9.43 40.12 2.26
C LYS A 128 7.93 39.99 2.11
N VAL A 129 7.26 41.11 1.91
CA VAL A 129 5.81 41.13 1.73
C VAL A 129 5.51 41.14 0.24
N GLU A 130 4.74 40.16 -0.19
CA GLU A 130 4.24 40.03 -1.56
C GLU A 130 2.74 40.31 -1.56
N VAL A 131 2.33 41.26 -2.40
CA VAL A 131 0.94 41.70 -2.50
C VAL A 131 0.46 41.58 -3.95
N ILE A 132 -0.64 40.87 -4.11
CA ILE A 132 -1.45 40.84 -5.32
C ILE A 132 -2.75 41.57 -4.98
N ALA A 133 -3.07 42.66 -5.68
CA ALA A 133 -4.33 43.37 -5.50
C ALA A 133 -4.83 43.90 -6.84
N ASP A 134 -6.15 43.99 -6.98
CA ASP A 134 -6.81 44.42 -8.23
C ASP A 134 -6.58 45.93 -8.51
N SER A 135 -6.29 46.72 -7.47
CA SER A 135 -5.97 48.14 -7.56
C SER A 135 -4.51 48.42 -7.26
N ALA A 136 -3.85 49.17 -8.14
CA ALA A 136 -2.47 49.60 -7.96
C ALA A 136 -2.30 50.51 -6.72
N THR A 137 -3.29 51.35 -6.40
CA THR A 137 -3.23 52.22 -5.21
C THR A 137 -3.40 51.43 -3.92
N GLU A 138 -4.30 50.43 -3.91
CA GLU A 138 -4.48 49.54 -2.76
C GLU A 138 -3.28 48.61 -2.58
N ARG A 139 -2.66 48.15 -3.68
CA ARG A 139 -1.41 47.37 -3.67
C ARG A 139 -0.26 48.15 -3.01
N GLU A 140 -0.09 49.41 -3.37
CA GLU A 140 0.97 50.25 -2.82
C GLU A 140 0.74 50.55 -1.33
N ALA A 141 -0.50 50.85 -0.94
CA ALA A 141 -0.89 51.04 0.46
C ALA A 141 -0.61 49.78 1.32
N LEU A 142 -0.89 48.59 0.79
CA LEU A 142 -0.61 47.32 1.45
C LEU A 142 0.90 47.03 1.56
N LEU A 143 1.68 47.28 0.50
CA LEU A 143 3.14 47.08 0.52
C LEU A 143 3.85 48.01 1.52
N GLN A 144 3.37 49.25 1.66
CA GLN A 144 3.93 50.21 2.60
C GLN A 144 3.40 50.00 4.04
N GLY A 145 2.16 49.59 4.18
CA GLY A 145 1.47 49.49 5.46
C GLY A 145 1.68 48.17 6.22
N VAL A 146 1.84 47.05 5.51
CA VAL A 146 2.04 45.74 6.13
C VAL A 146 3.50 45.57 6.54
N THR A 147 3.82 46.08 7.73
CA THR A 147 5.15 46.05 8.32
C THR A 147 5.23 45.06 9.48
N LEU A 148 6.45 44.72 9.94
CA LEU A 148 6.64 43.83 11.09
C LEU A 148 5.94 44.36 12.36
N PRO A 149 6.03 45.66 12.72
CA PRO A 149 5.28 46.23 13.83
C PRO A 149 3.76 46.11 13.65
N TYR A 150 3.24 46.36 12.44
CA TYR A 150 1.82 46.24 12.15
C TYR A 150 1.33 44.80 12.33
N LEU A 151 2.05 43.81 11.78
CA LEU A 151 1.68 42.40 11.92
C LEU A 151 1.67 41.94 13.38
N ARG A 152 2.60 42.45 14.21
CA ARG A 152 2.63 42.16 15.65
C ARG A 152 1.38 42.67 16.36
N GLN A 153 1.00 43.92 16.09
CA GLN A 153 -0.20 44.52 16.67
C GLN A 153 -1.46 43.79 16.17
N LEU A 154 -1.54 43.54 14.87
CA LEU A 154 -2.66 42.84 14.23
C LEU A 154 -2.92 41.47 14.86
N ILE A 155 -1.88 40.65 15.04
CA ILE A 155 -2.01 39.29 15.57
C ILE A 155 -2.42 39.31 17.05
N THR A 156 -1.87 40.24 17.82
CA THR A 156 -2.21 40.41 19.25
C THR A 156 -3.66 40.86 19.42
N ASP A 157 -4.09 41.86 18.64
CA ASP A 157 -5.45 42.42 18.70
C ASP A 157 -6.51 41.43 18.23
N LEU A 158 -6.19 40.59 17.23
CA LEU A 158 -7.16 39.66 16.64
C LEU A 158 -7.44 38.44 17.52
N ASP A 159 -6.53 38.04 18.41
CA ASP A 159 -6.61 36.85 19.27
C ASP A 159 -7.38 35.67 18.63
N LEU A 160 -6.96 35.28 17.42
CA LEU A 160 -7.71 34.29 16.63
C LEU A 160 -7.73 32.93 17.32
N ALA A 161 -6.67 32.60 18.05
CA ALA A 161 -6.59 31.36 18.82
C ALA A 161 -7.62 31.36 19.96
N GLY A 162 -7.70 32.42 20.78
CA GLY A 162 -8.69 32.53 21.84
C GLY A 162 -10.14 32.55 21.32
N HIS A 163 -10.40 33.32 20.27
CA HIS A 163 -11.74 33.40 19.68
C HIS A 163 -12.21 32.10 19.03
N TYR A 164 -11.32 31.34 18.38
CA TYR A 164 -11.66 30.04 17.80
C TYR A 164 -11.87 28.98 18.89
N GLU A 165 -11.09 29.00 19.98
CA GLU A 165 -11.34 28.13 21.14
C GLU A 165 -12.73 28.41 21.76
N GLY A 166 -13.09 29.69 21.92
CA GLY A 166 -14.43 30.09 22.35
C GLY A 166 -15.54 29.71 21.37
N LEU A 167 -15.24 29.54 20.07
CA LEU A 167 -16.17 29.02 19.08
C LEU A 167 -16.38 27.50 19.22
N ILE A 168 -15.30 26.74 19.44
CA ILE A 168 -15.39 25.30 19.76
C ILE A 168 -16.26 25.09 21.00
N TYR A 169 -16.04 25.86 22.07
CA TYR A 169 -16.84 25.74 23.29
C TYR A 169 -18.33 26.00 23.02
N ARG A 170 -18.67 27.07 22.30
CA ARG A 170 -20.08 27.39 21.97
C ARG A 170 -20.73 26.36 21.07
N ALA A 171 -20.01 25.80 20.10
CA ALA A 171 -20.53 24.75 19.23
C ALA A 171 -20.96 23.48 20.02
N PHE A 172 -20.28 23.17 21.13
CA PHE A 172 -20.54 21.96 21.94
C PHE A 172 -21.41 22.20 23.18
N MET A 173 -21.29 23.37 23.81
CA MET A 173 -21.98 23.71 25.07
C MET A 173 -23.15 24.67 24.86
N GLY A 174 -23.26 25.27 23.68
CA GLY A 174 -24.24 26.31 23.39
C GLY A 174 -23.76 27.72 23.73
N SER A 175 -24.60 28.70 23.42
CA SER A 175 -24.32 30.13 23.63
C SER A 175 -25.30 30.72 24.62
N THR A 176 -24.85 31.72 25.37
CA THR A 176 -25.70 32.51 26.28
C THR A 176 -26.74 33.35 25.54
N ALA A 177 -26.58 33.54 24.23
CA ALA A 177 -27.55 34.22 23.38
C ALA A 177 -28.70 33.31 22.88
N ALA A 178 -28.58 31.99 23.04
CA ALA A 178 -29.57 31.01 22.61
C ALA A 178 -30.55 30.66 23.75
N THR A 179 -31.75 30.21 23.40
CA THR A 179 -32.72 29.73 24.41
C THR A 179 -32.22 28.45 25.09
N ALA A 180 -32.68 28.21 26.32
CA ALA A 180 -32.33 27.00 27.08
C ALA A 180 -32.63 25.72 26.28
N PHE A 181 -33.83 25.65 25.69
CA PHE A 181 -34.24 24.56 24.81
C PHE A 181 -33.31 24.36 23.61
N ALA A 182 -32.85 25.44 22.95
CA ALA A 182 -31.96 25.31 21.80
C ALA A 182 -30.58 24.76 22.21
N ASN A 183 -30.08 25.14 23.40
CA ASN A 183 -28.84 24.61 23.94
C ASN A 183 -28.98 23.15 24.37
N GLU A 184 -30.09 22.77 25.00
CA GLU A 184 -30.40 21.38 25.37
C GLU A 184 -30.55 20.48 24.14
N HIS A 185 -31.33 20.90 23.14
CA HIS A 185 -31.49 20.14 21.89
C HIS A 185 -30.16 19.98 21.13
N ARG A 186 -29.32 21.03 21.09
CA ARG A 186 -27.94 20.94 20.55
C ARG A 186 -27.16 19.89 21.32
N ARG A 187 -27.21 19.93 22.64
CA ARG A 187 -26.45 19.02 23.50
C ARG A 187 -26.90 17.58 23.32
N GLU A 188 -28.19 17.34 23.21
CA GLU A 188 -28.79 16.03 22.95
C GLU A 188 -28.34 15.50 21.58
N CYS A 189 -28.48 16.30 20.52
CA CYS A 189 -28.06 15.93 19.17
C CYS A 189 -26.58 15.54 19.09
N LEU A 190 -25.69 16.29 19.76
CA LEU A 190 -24.26 15.97 19.79
C LEU A 190 -23.92 14.75 20.65
N THR A 191 -24.71 14.47 21.68
CA THR A 191 -24.50 13.34 22.61
C THR A 191 -25.01 12.03 22.03
N GLU A 192 -26.05 12.08 21.21
CA GLU A 192 -26.77 10.90 20.72
C GLU A 192 -25.89 9.88 19.95
N PRO A 193 -24.92 10.28 19.09
CA PRO A 193 -24.01 9.32 18.47
C PRO A 193 -23.21 8.50 19.50
N PHE A 194 -22.74 9.15 20.57
CA PHE A 194 -21.99 8.48 21.64
C PHE A 194 -22.89 7.55 22.46
N ARG A 195 -24.14 7.97 22.70
CA ARG A 195 -25.16 7.15 23.37
C ARG A 195 -25.42 5.86 22.60
N GLN A 196 -25.73 5.97 21.30
CA GLN A 196 -26.00 4.81 20.43
C GLN A 196 -24.77 3.90 20.29
N MET A 197 -23.58 4.47 20.13
CA MET A 197 -22.33 3.72 20.10
C MET A 197 -22.11 2.91 21.39
N LEU A 198 -22.28 3.53 22.56
CA LEU A 198 -22.08 2.85 23.85
C LEU A 198 -23.08 1.72 24.05
N LYS A 199 -24.35 1.91 23.67
CA LYS A 199 -25.39 0.86 23.71
C LYS A 199 -25.01 -0.31 22.81
N MET A 200 -24.61 -0.05 21.57
CA MET A 200 -24.15 -1.07 20.62
C MET A 200 -22.92 -1.85 21.13
N ARG A 201 -21.93 -1.15 21.68
CA ARG A 201 -20.72 -1.78 22.24
C ARG A 201 -21.04 -2.58 23.50
N GLY A 202 -21.94 -2.10 24.36
CA GLY A 202 -22.41 -2.81 25.54
C GLY A 202 -23.14 -4.11 25.19
N ASP A 203 -24.04 -4.06 24.21
CA ASP A 203 -24.73 -5.25 23.68
C ASP A 203 -23.75 -6.27 23.10
N SER A 204 -22.76 -5.80 22.35
CA SER A 204 -21.69 -6.66 21.80
C SER A 204 -20.83 -7.29 22.89
N ALA A 205 -20.44 -6.51 23.91
CA ALA A 205 -19.66 -7.01 25.05
C ALA A 205 -20.42 -8.07 25.86
N LEU A 206 -21.73 -7.89 26.05
CA LEU A 206 -22.59 -8.89 26.69
C LEU A 206 -22.65 -10.19 25.87
N LEU A 207 -22.86 -10.09 24.54
CA LEU A 207 -22.93 -11.26 23.65
C LEU A 207 -21.58 -12.02 23.57
N GLN A 208 -20.47 -11.30 23.70
CA GLN A 208 -19.12 -11.88 23.75
C GLN A 208 -18.70 -12.33 25.15
N GLN A 209 -19.59 -12.26 26.14
CA GLN A 209 -19.33 -12.62 27.54
C GLN A 209 -18.17 -11.83 28.18
N GLN A 210 -17.89 -10.63 27.67
CA GLN A 210 -16.88 -9.71 28.23
C GLN A 210 -17.41 -9.00 29.49
N ILE A 211 -18.74 -8.82 29.55
CA ILE A 211 -19.49 -8.34 30.70
C ILE A 211 -20.69 -9.27 30.94
N GLN A 212 -21.18 -9.28 32.17
CA GLN A 212 -22.36 -10.03 32.60
C GLN A 212 -23.61 -9.14 32.53
N GLU A 213 -24.80 -9.71 32.74
CA GLU A 213 -26.07 -8.97 32.65
C GLU A 213 -26.18 -7.83 33.67
N ASP A 214 -25.62 -8.00 34.87
CA ASP A 214 -25.55 -6.96 35.90
C ASP A 214 -24.69 -5.78 35.44
N GLY A 215 -23.51 -6.06 34.88
CA GLY A 215 -22.62 -5.08 34.26
C GLY A 215 -23.28 -4.38 33.08
N TRP A 216 -24.03 -5.09 32.24
CA TRP A 216 -24.78 -4.49 31.14
C TRP A 216 -25.89 -3.53 31.63
N LYS A 217 -26.57 -3.85 32.74
CA LYS A 217 -27.56 -2.94 33.37
C LYS A 217 -26.90 -1.70 33.97
N ILE A 218 -25.77 -1.88 34.66
CA ILE A 218 -24.96 -0.78 35.20
C ILE A 218 -24.53 0.15 34.06
N LEU A 219 -24.02 -0.42 32.96
CA LEU A 219 -23.60 0.34 31.78
C LEU A 219 -24.77 1.12 31.17
N ASN A 220 -25.92 0.50 30.92
CA ASN A 220 -27.07 1.21 30.32
C ASN A 220 -27.57 2.36 31.20
N THR A 221 -27.58 2.18 32.52
CA THR A 221 -27.91 3.26 33.45
C THR A 221 -26.88 4.37 33.37
N ALA A 222 -25.58 4.05 33.37
CA ALA A 222 -24.49 5.01 33.26
C ALA A 222 -24.46 5.79 31.93
N ILE A 223 -24.92 5.20 30.83
CA ILE A 223 -24.99 5.85 29.51
C ILE A 223 -25.97 7.03 29.53
N ASP A 224 -27.11 6.84 30.20
CA ASP A 224 -28.25 7.77 30.10
C ASP A 224 -28.45 8.65 31.34
N ALA A 225 -28.03 8.21 32.53
CA ALA A 225 -28.26 8.91 33.79
C ALA A 225 -27.51 10.25 33.87
N ASP A 226 -28.24 11.31 34.22
CA ASP A 226 -27.78 12.69 34.32
C ASP A 226 -28.30 13.38 35.62
N THR A 227 -28.78 12.59 36.58
CA THR A 227 -29.18 13.06 37.90
C THR A 227 -28.77 12.05 38.97
N ALA A 228 -28.55 12.53 40.20
CA ALA A 228 -28.23 11.65 41.32
C ALA A 228 -29.32 10.57 41.57
N GLN A 229 -30.59 10.88 41.30
CA GLN A 229 -31.69 9.92 41.39
C GLN A 229 -31.62 8.86 40.28
N ALA A 230 -31.29 9.24 39.04
CA ALA A 230 -31.13 8.29 37.93
C ALA A 230 -29.94 7.35 38.15
N PHE A 231 -28.81 7.85 38.68
CA PHE A 231 -27.66 7.03 39.08
C PHE A 231 -27.94 6.11 40.28
N ALA A 232 -29.01 6.38 41.03
CA ALA A 232 -29.47 5.58 42.16
C ALA A 232 -30.69 4.69 41.84
N ALA A 233 -31.06 4.58 40.56
CA ALA A 233 -32.22 3.79 40.14
C ALA A 233 -32.06 2.31 40.54
N ASN A 234 -33.19 1.65 40.83
CA ASN A 234 -33.23 0.22 41.20
C ASN A 234 -32.38 -0.15 42.43
N GLY A 235 -32.16 0.78 43.36
CA GLY A 235 -31.40 0.54 44.60
C GLY A 235 -29.88 0.48 44.43
N GLN A 236 -29.38 0.85 43.24
CA GLN A 236 -27.95 0.91 42.95
C GLN A 236 -27.34 2.23 43.43
N ARG A 237 -26.00 2.31 43.46
CA ARG A 237 -25.27 3.58 43.60
C ARG A 237 -24.12 3.60 42.60
N ILE A 238 -24.39 4.07 41.40
CA ILE A 238 -23.39 4.12 40.31
C ILE A 238 -22.65 5.46 40.34
N ILE A 239 -21.33 5.42 40.25
CA ILE A 239 -20.46 6.60 40.10
C ILE A 239 -19.48 6.41 38.93
N LEU A 240 -19.14 7.51 38.27
CA LEU A 240 -18.18 7.54 37.17
C LEU A 240 -16.87 8.17 37.64
N ARG A 241 -15.74 7.48 37.52
CA ARG A 241 -14.41 7.98 37.90
C ARG A 241 -13.48 8.04 36.68
N PRO A 242 -12.70 9.13 36.54
CA PRO A 242 -11.67 9.21 35.51
C PRO A 242 -10.49 8.31 35.88
N VAL A 243 -9.80 7.80 34.85
CA VAL A 243 -8.49 7.16 35.01
C VAL A 243 -7.40 8.22 34.90
N ASN A 244 -6.35 8.13 35.72
CA ASN A 244 -5.19 9.02 35.64
C ASN A 244 -3.85 8.25 35.76
N LEU A 245 -2.80 8.84 35.18
CA LEU A 245 -1.42 8.52 35.49
C LEU A 245 -1.03 9.35 36.71
N THR A 246 -0.68 8.68 37.81
CA THR A 246 -0.38 9.33 39.10
C THR A 246 0.99 10.03 39.11
N VAL A 247 1.90 9.60 38.24
CA VAL A 247 3.29 10.10 38.19
C VAL A 247 3.46 11.15 37.10
N GLY A 248 3.87 12.35 37.51
CA GLY A 248 4.19 13.49 36.65
C GLY A 248 5.67 13.61 36.27
N GLY A 249 5.99 14.54 35.38
CA GLY A 249 7.35 15.02 35.12
C GLY A 249 7.33 16.49 34.71
N PRO A 250 8.47 17.08 34.31
CA PRO A 250 8.54 18.50 33.94
C PRO A 250 7.58 18.90 32.81
N ASP A 251 7.21 17.96 31.94
CA ASP A 251 6.24 18.14 30.86
C ASP A 251 4.77 18.16 31.34
N THR A 252 4.52 17.76 32.59
CA THR A 252 3.20 17.78 33.24
C THR A 252 3.18 18.60 34.52
N ASP A 253 4.10 19.56 34.67
CA ASP A 253 4.30 20.37 35.89
C ASP A 253 4.49 19.49 37.14
N ASP A 254 5.17 18.35 36.98
CA ASP A 254 5.38 17.30 37.99
C ASP A 254 4.09 16.70 38.59
N GLY A 255 2.91 17.02 38.02
CA GLY A 255 1.60 16.56 38.48
C GLY A 255 1.02 15.37 37.69
N PRO A 256 -0.06 14.74 38.20
CA PRO A 256 -0.73 13.63 37.53
C PRO A 256 -1.41 14.06 36.23
N SER A 257 -1.57 13.12 35.29
CA SER A 257 -2.21 13.36 33.98
C SER A 257 -3.45 12.47 33.82
N SER A 258 -4.62 13.07 33.64
CA SER A 258 -5.86 12.31 33.39
C SER A 258 -5.87 11.72 31.98
N LEU A 259 -6.41 10.51 31.83
CA LEU A 259 -6.51 9.81 30.56
C LEU A 259 -7.87 10.06 29.89
N SER A 260 -7.85 10.70 28.73
CA SER A 260 -9.05 11.19 28.03
C SER A 260 -10.00 10.06 27.61
N GLY A 261 -11.19 10.05 28.22
CA GLY A 261 -12.30 9.16 27.91
C GLY A 261 -12.25 7.76 28.58
N LEU A 262 -11.15 7.43 29.26
CA LEU A 262 -11.07 6.18 30.05
C LEU A 262 -11.84 6.37 31.35
N THR A 263 -12.73 5.43 31.66
CA THR A 263 -13.70 5.59 32.76
C THR A 263 -13.81 4.31 33.58
N PHE A 264 -13.79 4.43 34.91
CA PHE A 264 -14.30 3.41 35.82
C PHE A 264 -15.77 3.71 36.12
N ILE A 265 -16.65 2.75 35.87
CA ILE A 265 -18.07 2.78 36.19
C ILE A 265 -18.24 1.86 37.40
N GLU A 266 -18.30 2.45 38.59
CA GLU A 266 -18.32 1.73 39.86
C GLU A 266 -19.73 1.73 40.43
N GLU A 267 -20.29 0.56 40.69
CA GLU A 267 -21.50 0.38 41.48
C GLU A 267 -21.06 0.12 42.94
N GLN A 268 -21.37 1.06 43.83
CA GLN A 268 -20.79 1.08 45.19
C GLN A 268 -21.46 0.12 46.17
N VAL A 269 -22.62 -0.46 45.85
CA VAL A 269 -23.34 -1.37 46.76
C VAL A 269 -22.83 -2.80 46.59
N SER A 270 -22.65 -3.26 45.36
CA SER A 270 -22.10 -4.55 44.97
C SER A 270 -20.58 -4.54 44.82
N GLY A 271 -19.97 -3.36 44.63
CA GLY A 271 -18.54 -3.19 44.34
C GLY A 271 -18.17 -3.42 42.87
N THR A 272 -19.11 -3.89 42.04
CA THR A 272 -18.89 -4.21 40.63
C THR A 272 -18.41 -2.98 39.87
N THR A 273 -17.28 -3.10 39.18
CA THR A 273 -16.67 -2.01 38.42
C THR A 273 -16.46 -2.40 36.96
N LEU A 274 -16.92 -1.56 36.03
CA LEU A 274 -16.63 -1.68 34.60
C LEU A 274 -15.54 -0.69 34.23
N LEU A 275 -14.45 -1.19 33.64
CA LEU A 275 -13.44 -0.36 33.00
C LEU A 275 -13.81 -0.17 31.53
N TYR A 276 -14.04 1.08 31.12
CA TYR A 276 -14.27 1.47 29.73
C TYR A 276 -12.98 2.00 29.10
N LEU A 277 -12.54 1.34 28.02
CA LEU A 277 -11.35 1.69 27.23
C LEU A 277 -11.78 2.09 25.80
N PRO A 278 -11.98 3.39 25.52
CA PRO A 278 -12.41 3.83 24.19
C PRO A 278 -11.34 3.54 23.13
N ASP A 279 -11.71 2.87 22.04
CA ASP A 279 -10.81 2.56 20.91
C ASP A 279 -9.58 1.74 21.34
N SER A 280 -9.76 0.81 22.29
CA SER A 280 -8.72 -0.11 22.73
C SER A 280 -8.16 -0.92 21.54
N PRO A 281 -6.83 -1.02 21.38
CA PRO A 281 -6.21 -1.68 20.23
C PRO A 281 -6.41 -3.20 20.18
N ASP A 282 -6.90 -3.81 21.26
CA ASP A 282 -7.23 -5.24 21.33
C ASP A 282 -8.69 -5.56 21.00
N GLY A 283 -9.51 -4.55 20.67
CA GLY A 283 -10.91 -4.72 20.31
C GLY A 283 -11.85 -5.01 21.48
N GLN A 284 -11.36 -4.99 22.73
CA GLN A 284 -12.17 -5.13 23.94
C GLN A 284 -12.36 -3.76 24.60
N PHE A 285 -13.59 -3.23 24.60
CA PHE A 285 -13.89 -1.89 25.12
C PHE A 285 -14.34 -1.87 26.57
N PHE A 286 -14.83 -3.00 27.08
CA PHE A 286 -15.34 -3.13 28.44
C PHE A 286 -14.70 -4.31 29.14
N HIS A 287 -14.28 -4.09 30.39
CA HIS A 287 -13.83 -5.14 31.28
C HIS A 287 -14.57 -5.03 32.62
N GLN A 288 -15.32 -6.08 32.99
CA GLN A 288 -15.99 -6.14 34.30
C GLN A 288 -15.09 -6.78 35.35
N ARG A 289 -15.00 -6.14 36.52
CA ARG A 289 -14.27 -6.64 37.69
C ARG A 289 -15.10 -6.49 38.96
N ALA A 290 -14.79 -7.30 39.96
CA ALA A 290 -15.53 -7.32 41.22
C ALA A 290 -15.27 -6.10 42.11
N THR A 291 -14.15 -5.39 41.91
CA THR A 291 -13.77 -4.19 42.66
C THR A 291 -13.06 -3.18 41.77
N LEU A 292 -13.03 -1.92 42.19
CA LEU A 292 -12.26 -0.85 41.54
C LEU A 292 -10.76 -1.18 41.48
N GLU A 293 -10.21 -1.78 42.54
CA GLU A 293 -8.79 -2.11 42.64
C GLU A 293 -8.37 -3.16 41.58
N LEU A 294 -9.19 -4.21 41.39
CA LEU A 294 -8.94 -5.21 40.36
C LEU A 294 -9.07 -4.64 38.94
N ALA A 295 -9.90 -3.61 38.73
CA ALA A 295 -10.00 -2.91 37.46
C ALA A 295 -8.75 -2.05 37.18
N ARG A 296 -8.16 -1.44 38.23
CA ARG A 296 -6.93 -0.65 38.17
C ARG A 296 -5.72 -1.52 37.84
N GLU A 297 -5.56 -2.63 38.56
CA GLU A 297 -4.51 -3.63 38.32
C GLU A 297 -4.60 -4.23 36.91
N LEU A 298 -5.82 -4.53 36.45
CA LEU A 298 -6.04 -5.01 35.08
C LEU A 298 -5.45 -4.04 34.05
N LEU A 299 -5.73 -2.75 34.19
CA LEU A 299 -5.26 -1.76 33.23
C LEU A 299 -3.73 -1.65 33.23
N PHE A 300 -3.09 -1.72 34.39
CA PHE A 300 -1.64 -1.79 34.49
C PHE A 300 -1.07 -3.05 33.82
N ASN A 301 -1.71 -4.20 34.01
CA ASN A 301 -1.31 -5.46 33.38
C ASN A 301 -1.50 -5.46 31.86
N LEU A 302 -2.50 -4.73 31.33
CA LEU A 302 -2.65 -4.56 29.88
C LEU A 302 -1.44 -3.84 29.26
N CYS A 303 -0.77 -2.94 30.00
CA CYS A 303 0.47 -2.28 29.58
C CYS A 303 1.62 -3.26 29.31
N LEU A 304 1.53 -4.55 29.70
CA LEU A 304 2.52 -5.56 29.32
C LEU A 304 2.72 -5.66 27.80
N ARG A 305 1.68 -5.32 27.03
CA ARG A 305 1.71 -5.22 25.58
C ARG A 305 2.18 -3.81 25.17
N PRO A 306 3.23 -3.67 24.34
CA PRO A 306 3.72 -2.37 23.89
C PRO A 306 2.65 -1.47 23.28
N VAL A 307 1.71 -2.05 22.51
CA VAL A 307 0.61 -1.31 21.87
C VAL A 307 -0.31 -0.63 22.90
N MET A 308 -0.49 -1.23 24.08
CA MET A 308 -1.27 -0.62 25.17
C MET A 308 -0.54 0.54 25.85
N VAL A 309 0.80 0.50 25.88
CA VAL A 309 1.62 1.61 26.38
C VAL A 309 1.44 2.84 25.49
N ASP A 310 1.56 2.66 24.18
CA ASP A 310 1.38 3.75 23.21
C ASP A 310 -0.06 4.29 23.25
N TYR A 311 -1.05 3.41 23.39
CA TYR A 311 -2.45 3.79 23.54
C TYR A 311 -2.71 4.63 24.79
N LEU A 312 -2.21 4.22 25.96
CA LEU A 312 -2.40 4.96 27.21
C LEU A 312 -1.64 6.29 27.20
N ALA A 313 -0.39 6.29 26.72
CA ALA A 313 0.40 7.50 26.59
C ALA A 313 -0.27 8.53 25.65
N GLY A 314 -0.83 8.07 24.52
CA GLY A 314 -1.56 8.93 23.59
C GLY A 314 -2.92 9.44 24.11
N ARG A 315 -3.41 8.91 25.24
CA ARG A 315 -4.65 9.35 25.89
C ARG A 315 -4.40 10.35 27.01
N ALA A 316 -3.16 10.61 27.40
CA ALA A 316 -2.84 11.58 28.44
C ALA A 316 -3.27 13.00 28.03
N SER A 317 -3.97 13.69 28.93
CA SER A 317 -4.51 15.05 28.68
C SER A 317 -3.44 16.15 28.71
N LYS A 318 -2.31 15.89 29.37
CA LYS A 318 -1.16 16.78 29.47
C LYS A 318 0.13 15.99 29.33
N GLY A 319 1.20 16.61 28.85
CA GLY A 319 2.54 16.03 28.74
C GLY A 319 2.87 15.47 27.35
N ASP A 320 4.15 15.20 27.13
CA ASP A 320 4.64 14.65 25.87
C ASP A 320 4.42 13.14 25.82
N VAL A 321 3.91 12.64 24.69
CA VAL A 321 3.57 11.22 24.51
C VAL A 321 4.80 10.33 24.70
N ALA A 322 5.98 10.72 24.20
CA ALA A 322 7.20 9.94 24.34
C ALA A 322 7.66 9.88 25.81
N HIS A 323 7.49 10.98 26.56
CA HIS A 323 7.76 10.99 28.00
C HIS A 323 6.79 10.11 28.78
N HIS A 324 5.50 10.08 28.42
CA HIS A 324 4.53 9.14 29.00
C HIS A 324 4.87 7.68 28.69
N VAL A 325 5.24 7.36 27.45
CA VAL A 325 5.71 6.00 27.08
C VAL A 325 6.91 5.60 27.94
N SER A 326 7.87 6.50 28.13
CA SER A 326 9.03 6.26 29.00
C SER A 326 8.61 5.97 30.44
N ARG A 327 7.76 6.82 31.04
CA ARG A 327 7.25 6.67 32.42
C ARG A 327 6.49 5.36 32.63
N ILE A 328 5.59 5.00 31.72
CA ILE A 328 4.84 3.75 31.78
C ILE A 328 5.78 2.53 31.71
N ASN A 329 6.77 2.57 30.82
CA ASN A 329 7.77 1.49 30.72
C ASN A 329 8.65 1.39 31.97
N GLN A 330 8.97 2.51 32.60
CA GLN A 330 9.77 2.54 33.83
C GLN A 330 8.99 2.00 35.02
N ALA A 331 7.72 2.39 35.17
CA ALA A 331 6.81 1.84 36.18
C ALA A 331 6.59 0.33 36.00
N ARG A 332 6.47 -0.15 34.75
CA ARG A 332 6.43 -1.59 34.45
C ARG A 332 7.67 -2.33 34.91
N ARG A 333 8.87 -1.78 34.65
CA ARG A 333 10.13 -2.40 35.09
C ARG A 333 10.23 -2.48 36.62
N GLY A 334 9.67 -1.50 37.32
CA GLY A 334 9.60 -1.46 38.78
C GLY A 334 8.37 -2.13 39.39
N ASN A 335 7.47 -2.73 38.58
CA ASN A 335 6.17 -3.25 38.99
C ASN A 335 5.34 -2.24 39.83
N PHE A 336 5.46 -0.95 39.53
CA PHE A 336 4.74 0.13 40.20
C PHE A 336 3.36 0.33 39.56
N ASP A 337 2.42 -0.51 39.99
CA ASP A 337 1.04 -0.52 39.50
C ASP A 337 0.25 0.73 39.92
N ALA A 338 0.60 1.34 41.05
CA ALA A 338 0.07 2.62 41.53
C ALA A 338 0.27 3.79 40.54
N LEU A 339 0.99 3.57 39.43
CA LEU A 339 0.98 4.45 38.26
C LEU A 339 -0.45 4.72 37.76
N ILE A 340 -1.32 3.71 37.72
CA ILE A 340 -2.72 3.87 37.33
C ILE A 340 -3.52 4.23 38.57
N GLY A 341 -4.15 5.40 38.58
CA GLY A 341 -5.04 5.84 39.65
C GLY A 341 -6.49 6.00 39.19
N ALA A 342 -7.38 6.06 40.18
CA ALA A 342 -8.77 6.48 40.01
C ALA A 342 -8.91 7.90 40.56
N GLY A 343 -9.34 8.84 39.71
CA GLY A 343 -9.54 10.22 40.11
C GLY A 343 -10.86 10.45 40.85
N THR A 344 -11.14 11.73 41.12
CA THR A 344 -12.40 12.18 41.73
C THR A 344 -13.60 11.87 40.85
N ALA A 345 -14.67 11.36 41.46
CA ALA A 345 -15.89 11.02 40.75
C ALA A 345 -16.47 12.25 40.03
N TRP A 346 -16.97 12.06 38.82
CA TRP A 346 -17.62 13.12 38.07
C TRP A 346 -18.95 13.52 38.71
N PRO A 347 -19.42 14.75 38.47
CA PRO A 347 -20.73 15.18 38.92
C PRO A 347 -21.81 14.21 38.43
N ALA A 348 -22.77 13.89 39.30
CA ALA A 348 -23.93 13.04 38.95
C ALA A 348 -24.85 13.68 37.89
N THR A 349 -24.55 14.89 37.43
CA THR A 349 -25.20 15.56 36.31
C THR A 349 -24.61 15.19 34.94
N THR A 350 -23.53 14.40 34.91
CA THR A 350 -22.83 14.05 33.68
C THR A 350 -22.96 12.55 33.39
N SER A 351 -23.74 12.19 32.38
CA SER A 351 -23.81 10.81 31.90
C SER A 351 -22.52 10.38 31.21
N LEU A 352 -22.30 9.08 31.05
CA LEU A 352 -21.13 8.55 30.34
C LEU A 352 -21.09 9.04 28.88
N ALA A 353 -22.24 9.11 28.20
CA ALA A 353 -22.31 9.64 26.84
C ALA A 353 -21.94 11.13 26.79
N ALA A 354 -22.47 11.93 27.72
CA ALA A 354 -22.14 13.35 27.83
C ALA A 354 -20.67 13.57 28.19
N HIS A 355 -20.08 12.69 29.00
CA HIS A 355 -18.65 12.71 29.30
C HIS A 355 -17.80 12.47 28.05
N LEU A 356 -18.14 11.48 27.20
CA LEU A 356 -17.38 11.23 25.97
C LEU A 356 -17.47 12.39 24.99
N LEU A 357 -18.61 13.06 24.91
CA LEU A 357 -18.75 14.31 24.15
C LEU A 357 -17.82 15.40 24.70
N ASN A 358 -17.76 15.58 26.02
CA ASN A 358 -16.85 16.52 26.67
C ASN A 358 -15.38 16.16 26.45
N ALA A 359 -15.02 14.87 26.52
CA ALA A 359 -13.68 14.38 26.23
C ALA A 359 -13.30 14.63 24.76
N HIS A 360 -14.26 14.51 23.83
CA HIS A 360 -14.04 14.86 22.42
C HIS A 360 -13.78 16.35 22.23
N MET A 361 -14.63 17.21 22.80
CA MET A 361 -14.44 18.66 22.81
C MET A 361 -13.08 19.05 23.41
N GLY A 362 -12.72 18.49 24.56
CA GLY A 362 -11.43 18.76 25.22
C GLY A 362 -10.23 18.39 24.36
N ARG A 363 -10.29 17.25 23.65
CA ARG A 363 -9.23 16.88 22.69
C ARG A 363 -9.13 17.84 21.51
N LEU A 364 -10.25 18.36 21.00
CA LEU A 364 -10.24 19.39 19.95
C LEU A 364 -9.61 20.69 20.43
N ILE A 365 -9.90 21.10 21.67
CA ILE A 365 -9.32 22.29 22.30
C ILE A 365 -7.81 22.11 22.50
N GLU A 366 -7.36 20.98 23.05
CA GLU A 366 -5.94 20.72 23.26
C GLU A 366 -5.17 20.61 21.93
N ALA A 367 -5.76 19.99 20.91
CA ALA A 367 -5.18 19.97 19.56
C ALA A 367 -5.05 21.40 18.98
N HIS A 368 -6.08 22.23 19.16
CA HIS A 368 -6.07 23.64 18.75
C HIS A 368 -4.99 24.43 19.50
N ARG A 369 -4.87 24.28 20.82
CA ARG A 369 -3.84 24.93 21.64
C ARG A 369 -2.43 24.51 21.23
N ALA A 370 -2.20 23.22 21.01
CA ALA A 370 -0.91 22.70 20.57
C ALA A 370 -0.49 23.23 19.19
N ASN A 371 -1.43 23.30 18.24
CA ASN A 371 -1.21 23.86 16.89
C ASN A 371 -1.20 25.40 16.84
N SER A 372 -1.53 26.07 17.95
CA SER A 372 -1.40 27.52 18.09
C SER A 372 -0.08 27.91 18.79
N ARG A 373 0.62 26.95 19.41
CA ARG A 373 1.85 27.19 20.19
C ARG A 373 3.13 26.56 19.60
N SER A 374 3.04 25.72 18.57
CA SER A 374 4.16 24.89 18.08
C SER A 374 4.55 25.19 16.62
N ASN A 375 5.84 25.01 16.29
CA ASN A 375 6.40 25.20 14.95
C ASN A 375 5.71 24.32 13.90
N LEU A 376 5.53 24.89 12.69
CA LEU A 376 4.85 24.33 11.51
C LEU A 376 5.24 22.88 11.15
N ALA A 377 6.45 22.43 11.54
CA ALA A 377 6.96 21.08 11.27
C ALA A 377 6.25 19.95 12.07
N LEU A 378 5.50 20.27 13.14
CA LEU A 378 4.71 19.30 13.91
C LEU A 378 3.24 19.17 13.47
N ALA A 379 2.83 19.88 12.41
CA ALA A 379 1.43 19.99 12.01
C ALA A 379 0.87 18.75 11.28
N LEU A 380 1.71 18.01 10.55
CA LEU A 380 1.27 16.90 9.70
C LEU A 380 0.80 15.67 10.49
N GLU A 381 1.38 15.41 11.66
CA GLU A 381 0.97 14.29 12.53
C GLU A 381 -0.33 14.60 13.31
N ARG A 382 -0.68 15.90 13.44
CA ARG A 382 -1.82 16.40 14.23
C ARG A 382 -3.04 16.78 13.38
N TYR A 383 -2.90 16.86 12.06
CA TYR A 383 -4.01 17.08 11.12
C TYR A 383 -5.09 15.99 11.23
N ALA A 384 -4.74 14.78 11.69
CA ALA A 384 -5.67 13.70 12.00
C ALA A 384 -6.66 14.01 13.14
N LEU A 385 -6.36 15.00 14.00
CA LEU A 385 -7.24 15.43 15.10
C LEU A 385 -8.26 16.51 14.68
N GLN A 386 -7.97 17.31 13.65
CA GLN A 386 -8.91 18.33 13.12
C GLN A 386 -10.10 17.70 12.37
N GLY A 387 -9.94 16.51 11.79
CA GLY A 387 -11.02 15.65 11.28
C GLY A 387 -11.63 14.71 12.34
N GLY A 388 -11.41 14.99 13.63
CA GLY A 388 -11.57 14.04 14.73
C GLY A 388 -12.94 13.38 14.86
N ALA A 389 -14.05 14.08 14.59
CA ALA A 389 -15.39 13.47 14.66
C ALA A 389 -15.59 12.40 13.58
N LEU A 390 -15.12 12.66 12.36
CA LEU A 390 -15.28 11.79 11.19
C LEU A 390 -14.36 10.56 11.27
N PHE A 391 -13.12 10.75 11.73
CA PHE A 391 -12.20 9.64 12.00
C PHE A 391 -12.63 8.82 13.21
N ASN A 392 -13.26 9.44 14.22
CA ASN A 392 -13.89 8.72 15.32
C ASN A 392 -15.08 7.89 14.80
N TYR A 393 -15.95 8.41 13.93
CA TYR A 393 -17.03 7.60 13.34
C TYR A 393 -16.51 6.41 12.52
N LEU A 394 -15.41 6.58 11.78
CA LEU A 394 -14.74 5.48 11.09
C LEU A 394 -14.15 4.45 12.08
N LYS A 395 -13.43 4.90 13.12
CA LYS A 395 -12.93 4.02 14.20
C LYS A 395 -14.06 3.34 14.96
N MET A 396 -15.20 3.99 15.13
CA MET A 396 -16.39 3.44 15.75
C MET A 396 -17.01 2.35 14.88
N ALA A 397 -17.13 2.58 13.57
CA ALA A 397 -17.60 1.57 12.61
C ALA A 397 -16.62 0.38 12.46
N LEU A 398 -15.31 0.64 12.47
CA LEU A 398 -14.27 -0.40 12.43
C LEU A 398 -14.17 -1.16 13.76
N GLY A 399 -14.39 -0.47 14.89
CA GLY A 399 -14.46 -1.06 16.23
C GLY A 399 -15.68 -1.96 16.45
N MET A 400 -16.63 -1.99 15.51
CA MET A 400 -17.74 -2.96 15.49
C MET A 400 -17.35 -4.33 14.90
N LEU A 401 -16.11 -4.49 14.39
CA LEU A 401 -15.74 -5.64 13.56
C LEU A 401 -14.87 -6.71 14.28
N PRO A 402 -15.45 -7.80 14.78
CA PRO A 402 -14.71 -9.05 15.02
C PRO A 402 -14.61 -9.95 13.76
N PHE A 403 -14.79 -9.43 12.54
CA PHE A 403 -14.95 -10.19 11.28
C PHE A 403 -13.67 -10.28 10.41
N VAL A 404 -12.47 -10.09 10.97
CA VAL A 404 -11.23 -10.31 10.19
C VAL A 404 -11.03 -11.82 9.99
N GLY A 405 -11.75 -12.39 9.00
CA GLY A 405 -11.69 -13.81 8.69
C GLY A 405 -12.50 -14.30 7.48
N SER A 406 -13.53 -13.59 6.98
CA SER A 406 -14.39 -14.10 5.89
C SER A 406 -14.35 -13.24 4.61
N ALA A 407 -13.61 -13.72 3.61
CA ALA A 407 -13.02 -12.97 2.49
C ALA A 407 -13.97 -12.31 1.44
N VAL A 408 -15.29 -12.46 1.49
CA VAL A 408 -16.17 -12.01 0.37
C VAL A 408 -16.99 -10.75 0.67
N ALA A 409 -17.41 -10.53 1.92
CA ALA A 409 -17.99 -9.23 2.34
C ALA A 409 -16.90 -8.16 2.61
N LEU A 410 -15.65 -8.61 2.72
CA LEU A 410 -14.49 -7.76 2.95
C LEU A 410 -14.18 -6.86 1.74
N TYR A 411 -14.44 -7.25 0.49
CA TYR A 411 -14.03 -6.43 -0.66
C TYR A 411 -14.80 -5.09 -0.74
N ASP A 412 -16.13 -5.13 -0.63
CA ASP A 412 -16.98 -3.93 -0.77
C ASP A 412 -16.96 -3.06 0.50
N ALA A 413 -16.87 -3.67 1.68
CA ALA A 413 -16.71 -2.95 2.95
C ALA A 413 -15.31 -2.33 3.09
N TRP A 414 -14.25 -3.01 2.59
CA TRP A 414 -12.88 -2.48 2.56
C TRP A 414 -12.73 -1.35 1.55
N ASP A 415 -13.30 -1.47 0.35
CA ASP A 415 -13.28 -0.40 -0.65
C ASP A 415 -14.04 0.82 -0.13
N SER A 416 -15.25 0.63 0.42
CA SER A 416 -16.03 1.73 1.00
C SER A 416 -15.37 2.34 2.25
N ALA A 417 -14.70 1.55 3.09
CA ALA A 417 -13.94 2.04 4.25
C ALA A 417 -12.68 2.81 3.83
N ASN A 418 -11.98 2.37 2.78
CA ASN A 418 -10.85 3.11 2.20
C ASN A 418 -11.31 4.39 1.51
N LEU A 419 -12.46 4.37 0.84
CA LEU A 419 -13.08 5.57 0.25
C LEU A 419 -13.53 6.56 1.32
N ALA A 420 -14.10 6.07 2.43
CA ALA A 420 -14.45 6.89 3.59
C ALA A 420 -13.19 7.50 4.25
N ALA A 421 -12.18 6.68 4.54
CA ALA A 421 -10.90 7.13 5.09
C ALA A 421 -10.21 8.16 4.19
N ALA A 422 -10.18 7.90 2.88
CA ALA A 422 -9.58 8.80 1.91
C ALA A 422 -10.40 10.11 1.76
N ALA A 423 -11.73 10.06 1.83
CA ALA A 423 -12.58 11.25 1.84
C ALA A 423 -12.38 12.10 3.11
N PHE A 424 -12.28 11.47 4.28
CA PHE A 424 -12.00 12.17 5.54
C PHE A 424 -10.60 12.79 5.57
N LEU A 425 -9.58 12.09 5.04
CA LEU A 425 -8.23 12.63 4.89
C LEU A 425 -8.15 13.81 3.91
N ARG A 426 -9.16 13.99 3.03
CA ARG A 426 -9.28 15.11 2.09
C ARG A 426 -10.20 16.23 2.56
N GLY A 427 -10.80 16.13 3.75
CA GLY A 427 -11.76 17.10 4.27
C GLY A 427 -13.16 17.03 3.63
N GLU A 428 -13.46 15.97 2.88
CA GLU A 428 -14.73 15.77 2.16
C GLU A 428 -15.73 15.01 3.05
N ALA A 429 -16.23 15.69 4.10
CA ALA A 429 -16.96 15.05 5.18
C ALA A 429 -18.28 14.39 4.75
N GLY A 430 -19.08 15.04 3.90
CA GLY A 430 -20.35 14.49 3.40
C GLY A 430 -20.17 13.22 2.57
N HIS A 431 -19.13 13.17 1.73
CA HIS A 431 -18.80 11.98 0.95
C HIS A 431 -18.26 10.84 1.83
N GLY A 432 -17.41 11.14 2.81
CA GLY A 432 -16.94 10.13 3.74
C GLY A 432 -18.07 9.53 4.60
N LEU A 433 -19.06 10.35 4.98
CA LEU A 433 -20.24 9.91 5.73
C LEU A 433 -21.13 8.95 4.93
N THR A 434 -21.34 9.24 3.65
CA THR A 434 -22.14 8.42 2.73
C THR A 434 -21.48 7.05 2.49
N GLN A 435 -20.15 7.03 2.36
CA GLN A 435 -19.39 5.79 2.23
C GLN A 435 -19.39 4.98 3.53
N LEU A 436 -19.30 5.65 4.68
CA LEU A 436 -19.39 5.00 6.00
C LEU A 436 -20.76 4.37 6.26
N GLU A 437 -21.84 5.07 5.91
CA GLU A 437 -23.21 4.53 5.94
C GLU A 437 -23.32 3.27 5.07
N SER A 438 -22.72 3.28 3.87
CA SER A 438 -22.71 2.13 2.97
C SER A 438 -21.96 0.93 3.56
N VAL A 439 -20.85 1.16 4.27
CA VAL A 439 -20.12 0.11 5.02
C VAL A 439 -21.04 -0.50 6.09
N LEU A 440 -21.66 0.33 6.94
CA LEU A 440 -22.49 -0.13 8.06
C LEU A 440 -23.73 -0.89 7.59
N LEU A 441 -24.41 -0.41 6.53
CA LEU A 441 -25.58 -1.08 5.95
C LEU A 441 -25.22 -2.40 5.27
N SER A 442 -24.06 -2.48 4.61
CA SER A 442 -23.58 -3.73 3.99
C SER A 442 -23.23 -4.79 5.05
N LEU A 443 -22.72 -4.36 6.20
CA LEU A 443 -22.45 -5.25 7.34
C LEU A 443 -23.74 -5.76 8.01
N ILE A 444 -24.76 -4.90 8.14
CA ILE A 444 -26.10 -5.31 8.60
C ILE A 444 -26.69 -6.38 7.67
N ASP A 445 -26.59 -6.19 6.35
CA ASP A 445 -27.12 -7.13 5.37
C ASP A 445 -26.43 -8.49 5.45
N ALA A 446 -25.09 -8.49 5.64
CA ALA A 446 -24.33 -9.71 5.85
C ALA A 446 -24.69 -10.44 7.16
N ALA A 447 -25.05 -9.72 8.22
CA ALA A 447 -25.43 -10.28 9.51
C ALA A 447 -26.88 -10.81 9.57
N MET A 448 -27.78 -10.27 8.77
CA MET A 448 -29.22 -10.58 8.80
C MET A 448 -29.62 -11.78 7.93
N ASP A 449 -28.74 -12.28 7.06
CA ASP A 449 -29.02 -13.34 6.08
C ASP A 449 -29.03 -14.78 6.65
N ILE A 450 -29.15 -14.94 7.98
CA ILE A 450 -29.29 -16.26 8.63
C ILE A 450 -30.40 -16.20 9.69
N LEU A 451 -31.65 -16.15 9.22
CA LEU A 451 -32.83 -16.52 10.02
C LEU A 451 -33.10 -18.03 9.82
N PRO A 452 -33.42 -18.80 10.87
CA PRO A 452 -33.86 -20.18 10.71
C PRO A 452 -35.29 -20.16 10.14
N GLY A 453 -35.47 -20.68 8.92
CA GLY A 453 -36.81 -20.92 8.36
C GLY A 453 -36.97 -20.67 6.86
N ALA A 454 -36.00 -20.06 6.18
CA ALA A 454 -35.99 -19.99 4.72
C ALA A 454 -34.59 -20.33 4.21
N SER A 455 -34.47 -21.33 3.37
CA SER A 455 -33.25 -21.63 2.63
C SER A 455 -32.95 -20.51 1.63
N SER A 456 -32.38 -19.39 2.09
CA SER A 456 -31.94 -18.29 1.24
C SER A 456 -30.49 -18.51 0.83
N SER A 457 -30.28 -18.74 -0.47
CA SER A 457 -28.94 -18.86 -1.05
C SER A 457 -28.17 -17.53 -0.94
N PRO A 458 -26.82 -17.54 -1.01
CA PRO A 458 -25.96 -16.35 -1.01
C PRO A 458 -26.21 -15.35 -2.17
N GLY A 459 -27.24 -15.56 -2.98
CA GLY A 459 -27.69 -14.66 -4.04
C GLY A 459 -28.62 -13.55 -3.56
N VAL A 460 -29.32 -13.71 -2.43
CA VAL A 460 -30.31 -12.72 -1.96
C VAL A 460 -29.66 -11.51 -1.31
N ALA A 461 -28.66 -11.65 -0.43
CA ALA A 461 -27.84 -10.51 0.00
C ALA A 461 -27.20 -9.77 -1.18
N ARG A 462 -26.62 -10.49 -2.16
CA ARG A 462 -26.06 -9.88 -3.37
C ARG A 462 -27.12 -9.16 -4.21
N ALA A 463 -28.35 -9.67 -4.26
CA ALA A 463 -29.47 -9.05 -4.94
C ALA A 463 -29.99 -7.82 -4.19
N LEU A 464 -30.09 -7.84 -2.85
CA LEU A 464 -30.54 -6.71 -2.03
C LEU A 464 -29.50 -5.58 -1.99
N THR A 465 -28.21 -5.90 -1.87
CA THR A 465 -27.12 -4.91 -1.97
C THR A 465 -27.05 -4.33 -3.38
N ARG A 466 -27.18 -5.16 -4.43
CA ARG A 466 -27.34 -4.65 -5.81
C ARG A 466 -28.62 -3.85 -5.98
N GLN A 467 -29.72 -4.24 -5.35
CA GLN A 467 -31.00 -3.53 -5.46
C GLN A 467 -30.95 -2.19 -4.72
N ARG A 468 -30.16 -2.06 -3.65
CA ARG A 468 -29.88 -0.77 -2.97
C ARG A 468 -28.90 0.09 -3.73
N GLN A 469 -27.83 -0.49 -4.28
CA GLN A 469 -26.95 0.21 -5.23
C GLN A 469 -27.75 0.67 -6.45
N VAL A 470 -28.68 -0.15 -6.94
CA VAL A 470 -29.61 0.16 -8.04
C VAL A 470 -30.67 1.17 -7.61
N LYS A 471 -31.19 1.13 -6.38
CA LYS A 471 -32.14 2.14 -5.87
C LYS A 471 -31.45 3.48 -5.66
N ALA A 472 -30.22 3.51 -5.16
CA ALA A 472 -29.35 4.69 -5.10
C ALA A 472 -28.89 5.17 -6.49
N LEU A 473 -28.79 4.27 -7.48
CA LEU A 473 -28.61 4.61 -8.90
C LEU A 473 -29.89 5.19 -9.52
N LEU A 474 -31.07 4.82 -9.01
CA LEU A 474 -32.39 5.23 -9.51
C LEU A 474 -32.94 6.49 -8.81
N THR A 475 -32.45 6.86 -7.63
CA THR A 475 -32.82 8.08 -6.86
C THR A 475 -31.72 9.15 -6.83
N GLY A 476 -30.83 9.17 -7.82
CA GLY A 476 -29.88 10.27 -8.04
C GLY A 476 -28.42 10.03 -7.65
N THR A 477 -27.58 9.89 -8.67
CA THR A 477 -26.13 10.22 -8.69
C THR A 477 -25.12 9.40 -7.88
N VAL A 478 -25.24 8.07 -7.81
CA VAL A 478 -24.04 7.20 -7.62
C VAL A 478 -23.92 6.17 -8.74
N GLY A 479 -23.72 6.69 -9.95
CA GLY A 479 -23.21 5.91 -11.09
C GLY A 479 -21.81 5.40 -10.79
N TRP A 480 -21.50 4.17 -11.18
CA TRP A 480 -20.13 3.63 -11.23
C TRP A 480 -19.24 4.50 -12.14
N GLN A 481 -18.77 5.60 -11.57
CA GLN A 481 -17.57 6.29 -11.94
C GLN A 481 -16.79 6.32 -10.63
N ARG A 482 -15.61 5.70 -10.61
CA ARG A 482 -14.53 6.14 -9.72
C ARG A 482 -14.55 7.66 -9.82
N SER A 483 -14.98 8.35 -8.78
CA SER A 483 -14.99 9.80 -8.78
C SER A 483 -13.52 10.20 -8.82
N SER A 484 -13.02 10.49 -10.02
CA SER A 484 -11.67 10.99 -10.18
C SER A 484 -11.60 12.33 -9.45
N MET A 485 -10.49 12.56 -8.75
CA MET A 485 -10.24 13.77 -7.95
C MET A 485 -10.53 15.09 -8.72
N ARG A 486 -10.54 15.05 -10.06
CA ARG A 486 -10.93 16.18 -10.94
C ARG A 486 -12.41 16.58 -10.84
N LYS A 487 -13.36 15.66 -10.60
CA LYS A 487 -14.80 15.98 -10.54
C LYS A 487 -15.26 16.53 -9.19
N VAL A 488 -14.50 16.29 -8.11
CA VAL A 488 -14.78 16.86 -6.79
C VAL A 488 -14.22 18.27 -6.68
N LYS A 489 -12.99 18.49 -7.19
CA LYS A 489 -12.46 19.84 -7.41
C LYS A 489 -13.43 20.68 -8.25
N SER A 490 -13.97 20.13 -9.35
CA SER A 490 -14.94 20.86 -10.18
C SER A 490 -16.34 21.05 -9.57
N ARG A 491 -16.69 20.41 -8.44
CA ARG A 491 -17.95 20.63 -7.70
C ARG A 491 -17.80 21.68 -6.59
N LEU A 492 -16.65 21.72 -5.93
CA LEU A 492 -16.25 22.78 -4.99
C LEU A 492 -15.99 24.10 -5.72
N ASP A 493 -15.33 24.04 -6.90
CA ASP A 493 -15.03 25.21 -7.74
C ASP A 493 -16.30 25.98 -8.21
N ARG A 494 -17.49 25.36 -8.21
CA ARG A 494 -18.73 25.99 -8.70
C ARG A 494 -19.34 27.02 -7.75
N PHE A 495 -19.13 26.85 -6.45
CA PHE A 495 -19.56 27.80 -5.43
C PHE A 495 -18.39 28.67 -4.95
N ALA A 496 -17.17 28.38 -5.42
CA ALA A 496 -15.97 29.14 -5.09
C ALA A 496 -16.09 30.59 -5.55
N GLY A 497 -15.83 31.50 -4.63
CA GLY A 497 -15.97 32.94 -4.82
C GLY A 497 -17.36 33.46 -4.46
N TYR A 498 -18.35 32.64 -4.14
CA TYR A 498 -19.67 33.09 -3.64
C TYR A 498 -19.80 33.05 -2.12
N GLU A 499 -18.74 32.65 -1.40
CA GLU A 499 -18.76 32.61 0.05
C GLU A 499 -19.12 33.97 0.64
N TYR A 500 -20.00 33.98 1.64
CA TYR A 500 -20.37 35.23 2.29
C TYR A 500 -19.14 35.86 2.97
N GLU A 501 -18.82 37.09 2.55
CA GLU A 501 -17.60 37.82 2.93
C GLU A 501 -17.70 38.47 4.31
N GLY A 502 -18.90 38.68 4.85
CA GLY A 502 -19.10 39.29 6.17
C GLY A 502 -19.21 38.28 7.31
N ALA A 503 -19.04 38.75 8.54
CA ALA A 503 -19.35 37.99 9.74
C ALA A 503 -20.86 37.73 9.87
N VAL A 504 -21.30 36.50 9.63
CA VAL A 504 -22.66 36.02 9.92
C VAL A 504 -22.59 34.71 10.70
N SER A 505 -23.46 34.59 11.70
CA SER A 505 -23.66 33.35 12.45
C SER A 505 -25.06 32.82 12.18
N LEU A 506 -25.17 31.54 11.84
CA LEU A 506 -26.46 30.85 11.71
C LEU A 506 -26.85 30.13 13.01
N GLU A 507 -26.13 30.43 14.09
CA GLU A 507 -26.32 29.82 15.39
C GLU A 507 -27.76 30.06 15.92
N GLY A 508 -28.43 28.98 16.35
CA GLY A 508 -29.79 29.07 16.89
C GLY A 508 -30.91 29.21 15.84
N LEU A 509 -30.57 29.32 14.55
CA LEU A 509 -31.55 29.34 13.46
C LEU A 509 -31.81 27.93 12.92
N GLN A 510 -33.07 27.63 12.64
CA GLN A 510 -33.47 26.41 11.94
C GLN A 510 -33.77 26.75 10.46
N PRO A 511 -33.35 25.90 9.52
CA PRO A 511 -33.73 26.09 8.14
C PRO A 511 -35.23 25.79 7.97
N HIS A 512 -35.88 26.44 7.02
CA HIS A 512 -37.26 26.09 6.68
C HIS A 512 -37.37 24.63 6.19
N SER A 513 -38.40 23.92 6.64
CA SER A 513 -38.62 22.51 6.31
C SER A 513 -39.21 22.30 4.91
N ASP A 514 -40.02 23.25 4.43
CA ASP A 514 -40.86 23.09 3.24
C ASP A 514 -41.00 24.39 2.43
N GLY A 515 -41.43 24.27 1.16
CA GLY A 515 -41.66 25.39 0.26
C GLY A 515 -40.40 25.93 -0.45
N LEU A 516 -40.51 27.11 -1.07
CA LEU A 516 -39.43 27.74 -1.87
C LEU A 516 -38.16 28.07 -1.05
N TYR A 517 -38.30 28.19 0.27
CA TYR A 517 -37.21 28.46 1.20
C TYR A 517 -36.72 27.21 1.94
N ARG A 518 -37.14 26.00 1.52
CA ARG A 518 -36.65 24.75 2.10
C ARG A 518 -35.13 24.73 2.16
N ASN A 519 -34.56 24.34 3.30
CA ASN A 519 -33.11 24.32 3.56
C ASN A 519 -32.41 25.71 3.50
N VAL A 520 -33.16 26.80 3.69
CA VAL A 520 -32.64 28.18 3.81
C VAL A 520 -32.82 28.69 5.25
N TYR A 521 -31.75 29.28 5.78
CA TYR A 521 -31.69 29.95 7.08
C TYR A 521 -32.02 31.43 6.91
N ARG A 522 -33.02 31.95 7.61
CA ARG A 522 -33.38 33.38 7.57
C ARG A 522 -32.74 34.12 8.73
N HIS A 523 -31.93 35.11 8.43
CA HIS A 523 -31.23 35.94 9.41
C HIS A 523 -31.56 37.42 9.17
N ALA A 524 -31.38 38.29 10.16
CA ALA A 524 -31.71 39.72 10.04
C ALA A 524 -30.93 40.44 8.90
N SER A 525 -29.76 39.92 8.53
CA SER A 525 -28.92 40.42 7.43
C SER A 525 -29.21 39.79 6.06
N GLY A 526 -30.15 38.85 5.97
CA GLY A 526 -30.57 38.19 4.73
C GLY A 526 -30.88 36.70 4.86
N ASP A 527 -31.17 36.07 3.73
CA ASP A 527 -31.39 34.62 3.65
C ASP A 527 -30.06 33.91 3.30
N PHE A 528 -29.78 32.77 3.93
CA PHE A 528 -28.49 32.07 3.85
C PHE A 528 -28.67 30.56 3.67
N ILE A 529 -27.71 29.92 3.00
CA ILE A 529 -27.60 28.46 2.92
C ILE A 529 -26.25 28.01 3.44
N LEU A 530 -26.21 26.76 3.92
CA LEU A 530 -25.00 26.09 4.37
C LEU A 530 -24.64 24.97 3.39
N ARG A 531 -23.37 24.89 2.99
CA ARG A 531 -22.83 23.82 2.14
C ARG A 531 -21.36 23.57 2.47
N GLU A 532 -21.02 22.35 2.87
CA GLU A 532 -19.64 21.92 3.19
C GLU A 532 -18.92 22.88 4.15
N GLY A 533 -19.61 23.29 5.22
CA GLY A 533 -19.12 24.20 6.27
C GLY A 533 -19.00 25.67 5.87
N ARG A 534 -19.46 26.04 4.66
CA ARG A 534 -19.42 27.42 4.16
C ARG A 534 -20.82 28.01 4.06
N ILE A 535 -20.91 29.28 4.45
CA ILE A 535 -22.15 30.07 4.43
C ILE A 535 -22.20 30.89 3.14
N TYR A 536 -23.33 30.80 2.44
CA TYR A 536 -23.60 31.54 1.22
C TYR A 536 -24.88 32.34 1.39
N GLN A 537 -24.85 33.64 1.05
CA GLN A 537 -26.06 34.45 1.06
C GLN A 537 -26.86 34.18 -0.21
N VAL A 538 -28.17 33.99 -0.07
CA VAL A 538 -29.08 33.71 -1.17
C VAL A 538 -30.19 34.74 -1.26
N ARG A 539 -30.72 34.92 -2.46
CA ARG A 539 -31.93 35.69 -2.70
C ARG A 539 -32.85 34.92 -3.63
N LEU A 540 -34.14 35.00 -3.34
CA LEU A 540 -35.16 34.50 -4.24
C LEU A 540 -35.40 35.56 -5.33
N VAL A 541 -35.07 35.21 -6.58
CA VAL A 541 -35.28 36.08 -7.75
C VAL A 541 -36.01 35.25 -8.80
N ASP A 542 -37.18 35.71 -9.26
CA ASP A 542 -38.03 35.01 -10.24
C ASP A 542 -38.30 33.54 -9.88
N ARG A 543 -38.77 33.32 -8.64
CA ARG A 543 -39.07 31.99 -8.04
C ARG A 543 -37.88 31.01 -8.05
N THR A 544 -36.67 31.49 -8.30
CA THR A 544 -35.45 30.70 -8.35
C THR A 544 -34.49 31.21 -7.28
N MET A 545 -33.98 30.31 -6.45
CA MET A 545 -32.98 30.68 -5.45
C MET A 545 -31.66 30.98 -6.16
N ARG A 546 -31.03 32.11 -5.85
CA ARG A 546 -29.74 32.51 -6.44
C ARG A 546 -28.74 32.88 -5.35
N LEU A 547 -27.48 32.54 -5.56
CA LEU A 547 -26.36 33.04 -4.76
C LEU A 547 -26.28 34.56 -4.96
N SER A 548 -26.19 35.29 -3.85
CA SER A 548 -25.93 36.73 -3.89
C SER A 548 -24.52 36.95 -4.42
N GLY A 549 -24.36 37.95 -5.28
CA GLY A 549 -23.04 38.34 -5.79
C GLY A 549 -22.12 38.82 -4.66
N THR A 550 -20.87 38.45 -4.76
CA THR A 550 -19.75 38.85 -3.89
C THR A 550 -18.79 39.76 -4.67
N ARG A 551 -17.71 40.25 -4.05
CA ARG A 551 -16.70 41.05 -4.76
C ARG A 551 -15.89 40.20 -5.75
N ALA A 552 -15.71 38.92 -5.44
CA ALA A 552 -15.06 37.95 -6.34
C ALA A 552 -15.96 37.50 -7.50
N ARG A 553 -17.29 37.49 -7.31
CA ARG A 553 -18.26 37.04 -8.30
C ARG A 553 -19.53 37.92 -8.25
N ALA A 554 -19.59 38.91 -9.14
CA ALA A 554 -20.76 39.80 -9.23
C ALA A 554 -22.03 39.10 -9.78
N TYR A 555 -21.87 38.00 -10.51
CA TYR A 555 -22.97 37.29 -11.16
C TYR A 555 -23.83 36.51 -10.15
N GLN A 556 -25.15 36.71 -10.12
CA GLN A 556 -26.03 35.94 -9.22
C GLN A 556 -26.33 34.54 -9.79
N GLN A 557 -25.57 33.55 -9.33
CA GLN A 557 -25.66 32.16 -9.80
C GLN A 557 -26.94 31.47 -9.29
N ALA A 558 -27.75 30.95 -10.21
CA ALA A 558 -28.93 30.17 -9.85
C ALA A 558 -28.57 28.80 -9.24
N ILE A 559 -29.27 28.44 -8.17
CA ILE A 559 -29.10 27.22 -7.40
C ILE A 559 -30.45 26.51 -7.19
N ALA A 560 -30.39 25.20 -6.94
CA ALA A 560 -31.55 24.39 -6.60
C ALA A 560 -31.13 23.27 -5.63
N LEU A 561 -32.13 22.68 -4.97
CA LEU A 561 -31.94 21.46 -4.19
C LEU A 561 -32.00 20.25 -5.12
N ASP A 562 -31.11 19.30 -4.93
CA ASP A 562 -31.20 17.98 -5.55
C ASP A 562 -32.22 17.07 -4.85
N GLU A 563 -32.39 15.84 -5.33
CA GLU A 563 -33.32 14.85 -4.76
C GLU A 563 -32.94 14.42 -3.33
N ALA A 564 -31.69 14.62 -2.91
CA ALA A 564 -31.19 14.37 -1.56
C ALA A 564 -31.28 15.61 -0.64
N GLY A 565 -31.80 16.73 -1.14
CA GLY A 565 -31.92 17.98 -0.38
C GLY A 565 -30.61 18.74 -0.22
N GLN A 566 -29.62 18.52 -1.08
CA GLN A 566 -28.34 19.24 -1.09
C GLN A 566 -28.34 20.36 -2.14
N TRP A 567 -27.68 21.48 -1.84
CA TRP A 567 -27.59 22.62 -2.73
C TRP A 567 -26.51 22.44 -3.82
N ASP A 568 -26.88 22.61 -5.10
CA ASP A 568 -25.95 22.76 -6.23
C ASP A 568 -26.46 23.82 -7.24
N THR A 569 -25.63 24.19 -8.21
CA THR A 569 -25.98 25.11 -9.28
C THR A 569 -27.11 24.53 -10.13
N ARG A 570 -28.12 25.35 -10.43
CA ARG A 570 -29.29 24.95 -11.23
C ARG A 570 -28.89 24.47 -12.63
N PHE A 571 -27.79 25.00 -13.17
CA PHE A 571 -27.20 24.51 -14.43
C PHE A 571 -26.63 23.09 -14.31
N ALA A 572 -26.00 22.74 -13.19
CA ALA A 572 -25.50 21.39 -12.97
C ALA A 572 -26.63 20.37 -12.75
N LEU A 573 -27.72 20.80 -12.08
CA LEU A 573 -28.86 19.92 -11.76
C LEU A 573 -29.87 19.80 -12.91
N HIS A 574 -30.16 20.91 -13.58
CA HIS A 574 -31.27 21.02 -14.55
C HIS A 574 -30.83 21.60 -15.90
N GLY A 575 -29.53 21.84 -16.13
CA GLY A 575 -29.01 22.35 -17.40
C GLY A 575 -29.40 23.80 -17.73
N THR A 576 -30.08 24.52 -16.81
CA THR A 576 -30.66 25.85 -17.05
C THR A 576 -30.25 26.86 -15.98
N LEU A 577 -30.08 28.12 -16.37
CA LEU A 577 -29.64 29.23 -15.50
C LEU A 577 -30.80 30.06 -14.90
N ALA A 578 -32.04 29.90 -15.37
CA ALA A 578 -33.22 30.64 -14.87
C ALA A 578 -34.51 29.80 -14.97
N GLY A 579 -35.55 30.21 -14.23
CA GLY A 579 -36.87 29.57 -14.22
C GLY A 579 -37.69 29.78 -15.50
N ASP A 580 -37.46 30.91 -16.19
CA ASP A 580 -38.04 31.23 -17.50
C ASP A 580 -36.93 31.62 -18.49
N GLY A 581 -37.01 31.10 -19.70
CA GLY A 581 -35.94 31.14 -20.69
C GLY A 581 -35.58 32.54 -21.18
N LEU A 582 -34.30 32.91 -21.09
CA LEU A 582 -33.73 33.99 -21.90
C LEU A 582 -33.41 33.45 -23.29
N ALA A 583 -33.95 34.15 -24.29
CA ALA A 583 -33.78 33.85 -25.71
C ALA A 583 -32.33 34.07 -26.15
N GLY A 584 -31.69 33.02 -26.65
CA GLY A 584 -30.37 33.09 -27.28
C GLY A 584 -29.32 32.20 -26.62
N GLY A 585 -29.41 30.89 -26.87
CA GLY A 585 -28.38 29.93 -26.45
C GLY A 585 -28.76 28.54 -26.87
N GLY A 586 -28.32 28.13 -28.06
CA GLY A 586 -28.61 26.83 -28.69
C GLY A 586 -28.04 25.65 -27.90
N ASN A 587 -28.71 25.30 -26.80
CA ASN A 587 -28.58 24.03 -26.09
C ASN A 587 -29.86 23.70 -25.27
N LEU A 588 -30.92 24.48 -25.46
CA LEU A 588 -32.13 24.42 -24.63
C LEU A 588 -33.07 23.23 -24.95
N LEU A 589 -32.92 22.58 -26.11
CA LEU A 589 -33.85 21.53 -26.54
C LEU A 589 -33.43 20.09 -26.21
N GLY A 590 -32.14 19.82 -25.94
CA GLY A 590 -31.70 18.46 -25.57
C GLY A 590 -31.94 18.12 -24.10
N HIS A 591 -31.84 19.12 -23.21
CA HIS A 591 -32.05 18.90 -21.77
C HIS A 591 -33.53 18.82 -21.37
N LEU A 592 -34.46 19.35 -22.17
CA LEU A 592 -35.90 19.22 -21.92
C LEU A 592 -36.47 17.89 -22.46
N ALA A 593 -35.85 17.28 -23.48
CA ALA A 593 -36.26 15.99 -24.02
C ALA A 593 -35.90 14.83 -23.08
N ASP A 594 -34.72 14.88 -22.45
CA ASP A 594 -34.23 13.82 -21.57
C ASP A 594 -35.04 13.63 -20.26
N GLY A 595 -35.75 14.68 -19.81
CA GLY A 595 -36.55 14.67 -18.57
C GLY A 595 -38.03 14.32 -18.75
N LEU A 596 -38.58 14.37 -19.98
CA LEU A 596 -40.01 14.19 -20.25
C LEU A 596 -40.36 12.88 -20.99
N GLU A 597 -39.36 12.09 -21.39
CA GLU A 597 -39.55 10.80 -22.08
C GLU A 597 -40.45 9.77 -21.34
N PRO A 598 -40.47 9.69 -19.99
CA PRO A 598 -41.37 8.77 -19.29
C PRO A 598 -42.85 9.20 -19.28
N LEU A 599 -43.16 10.45 -19.67
CA LEU A 599 -44.47 11.08 -19.43
C LEU A 599 -45.32 11.33 -20.69
N TRP A 600 -44.84 10.96 -21.89
CA TRP A 600 -45.58 11.20 -23.14
C TRP A 600 -46.50 10.03 -23.54
N PRO A 601 -47.83 10.25 -23.64
CA PRO A 601 -48.78 9.27 -24.15
C PRO A 601 -48.43 8.78 -25.56
N ALA A 602 -48.72 7.51 -25.85
CA ALA A 602 -48.35 6.85 -27.11
C ALA A 602 -48.85 7.56 -28.40
N VAL A 603 -49.90 8.36 -28.29
CA VAL A 603 -50.51 9.10 -29.41
C VAL A 603 -49.66 10.31 -29.85
N ILE A 604 -48.91 10.93 -28.93
CA ILE A 604 -48.10 12.13 -29.21
C ILE A 604 -46.77 11.77 -29.89
N ARG A 605 -46.22 10.58 -29.60
CA ARG A 605 -44.95 10.10 -30.17
C ARG A 605 -44.97 9.91 -31.69
N ARG A 606 -46.15 9.81 -32.30
CA ARG A 606 -46.31 9.57 -33.76
C ARG A 606 -46.15 10.83 -34.62
N TRP A 607 -46.11 12.02 -34.00
CA TRP A 607 -46.15 13.32 -34.68
C TRP A 607 -44.93 14.22 -34.42
N LEU A 608 -43.94 13.77 -33.62
CA LEU A 608 -42.74 14.54 -33.29
C LEU A 608 -41.58 14.29 -34.29
N PRO A 609 -40.73 15.30 -34.59
CA PRO A 609 -39.56 15.14 -35.45
C PRO A 609 -38.57 14.10 -34.90
N ARG A 610 -37.99 13.25 -35.76
CA ARG A 610 -37.11 12.13 -35.36
C ARG A 610 -35.95 12.53 -34.43
N TRP A 611 -35.44 13.77 -34.52
CA TRP A 611 -34.34 14.25 -33.68
C TRP A 611 -34.76 14.63 -32.25
N LEU A 612 -36.07 14.77 -31.97
CA LEU A 612 -36.64 15.00 -30.63
C LEU A 612 -37.10 13.72 -29.92
N THR A 613 -37.26 12.63 -30.67
CA THR A 613 -37.74 11.34 -30.14
C THR A 613 -36.63 10.31 -29.96
N ASP A 614 -35.41 10.60 -30.44
CA ASP A 614 -34.35 9.59 -30.58
C ASP A 614 -33.13 9.94 -29.73
N ARG A 615 -33.19 9.52 -28.45
CA ARG A 615 -32.14 9.67 -27.41
C ARG A 615 -30.73 9.31 -27.89
N ALA A 616 -30.64 8.41 -28.87
CA ALA A 616 -29.38 7.98 -29.45
C ALA A 616 -28.63 9.12 -30.18
N VAL A 617 -29.35 10.05 -30.84
CA VAL A 617 -28.76 11.09 -31.69
C VAL A 617 -28.13 12.23 -30.86
N GLU A 618 -28.73 12.59 -29.73
CA GLU A 618 -28.19 13.64 -28.86
C GLU A 618 -26.99 13.18 -28.04
N HIS A 619 -27.06 11.96 -27.50
CA HIS A 619 -25.92 11.30 -26.86
C HIS A 619 -24.72 11.24 -27.82
N GLN A 620 -24.97 10.89 -29.08
CA GLN A 620 -23.97 10.88 -30.14
C GLN A 620 -23.38 12.28 -30.40
N ARG A 621 -24.17 13.36 -30.41
CA ARG A 621 -23.64 14.72 -30.61
C ARG A 621 -22.77 15.19 -29.44
N ARG A 622 -23.16 14.89 -28.20
CA ARG A 622 -22.39 15.27 -27.00
C ARG A 622 -21.02 14.60 -26.99
N LEU A 623 -20.98 13.29 -27.27
CA LEU A 623 -19.74 12.54 -27.38
C LEU A 623 -18.83 13.11 -28.47
N GLY A 624 -19.39 13.55 -29.60
CA GLY A 624 -18.63 14.13 -30.71
C GLY A 624 -17.90 15.41 -30.29
N ARG A 625 -18.61 16.34 -29.66
CA ARG A 625 -18.01 17.60 -29.17
C ARG A 625 -16.91 17.37 -28.14
N THR A 626 -17.08 16.41 -27.23
CA THR A 626 -16.05 16.07 -26.23
C THR A 626 -14.81 15.47 -26.90
N ILE A 627 -14.99 14.56 -27.85
CA ILE A 627 -13.88 13.98 -28.64
C ILE A 627 -13.13 15.08 -29.41
N ASP A 628 -13.84 16.02 -30.02
CA ASP A 628 -13.21 17.13 -30.77
C ASP A 628 -12.43 18.08 -29.86
N ALA A 629 -12.95 18.37 -28.66
CA ALA A 629 -12.25 19.19 -27.67
C ALA A 629 -10.96 18.51 -27.17
N LEU A 630 -11.04 17.21 -26.85
CA LEU A 630 -9.88 16.41 -26.46
C LEU A 630 -8.88 16.29 -27.61
N SER A 631 -9.34 16.18 -28.85
CA SER A 631 -8.46 16.13 -30.04
C SER A 631 -7.66 17.43 -30.15
N ARG A 632 -8.30 18.61 -30.06
CA ARG A 632 -7.59 19.90 -30.09
C ARG A 632 -6.58 20.06 -28.95
N GLN A 633 -6.95 19.66 -27.74
CA GLN A 633 -6.04 19.70 -26.59
C GLN A 633 -4.84 18.78 -26.79
N LEU A 634 -5.09 17.56 -27.26
CA LEU A 634 -4.04 16.60 -27.57
C LEU A 634 -3.12 17.12 -28.68
N ASP A 635 -3.65 17.74 -29.74
CA ASP A 635 -2.83 18.27 -30.84
C ASP A 635 -1.89 19.42 -30.40
N VAL A 636 -2.34 20.27 -29.47
CA VAL A 636 -1.50 21.32 -28.89
C VAL A 636 -0.44 20.71 -28.00
N GLN A 637 -0.83 19.83 -27.08
CA GLN A 637 0.09 19.23 -26.13
C GLN A 637 1.11 18.31 -26.82
N HIS A 638 0.68 17.50 -27.77
CA HIS A 638 1.52 16.57 -28.52
C HIS A 638 2.63 17.30 -29.29
N ARG A 639 2.34 18.49 -29.86
CA ARG A 639 3.36 19.36 -30.48
C ARG A 639 4.39 19.86 -29.46
N GLN A 640 3.94 20.31 -28.29
CA GLN A 640 4.85 20.75 -27.22
C GLN A 640 5.68 19.59 -26.63
N GLY A 641 5.09 18.40 -26.55
CA GLY A 641 5.77 17.16 -26.16
C GLY A 641 6.83 16.74 -27.17
N ASN A 642 6.51 16.77 -28.47
CA ASN A 642 7.46 16.44 -29.53
C ASN A 642 8.64 17.42 -29.59
N ALA A 643 8.38 18.73 -29.43
CA ALA A 643 9.45 19.71 -29.34
C ALA A 643 10.40 19.42 -28.17
N ALA A 644 9.85 19.14 -26.97
CA ALA A 644 10.63 18.82 -25.79
C ALA A 644 11.42 17.50 -25.93
N LEU A 645 10.83 16.49 -26.56
CA LEU A 645 11.53 15.23 -26.87
C LEU A 645 12.68 15.44 -27.86
N GLY A 646 12.48 16.29 -28.88
CA GLY A 646 13.52 16.66 -29.83
C GLY A 646 14.66 17.45 -29.18
N GLU A 647 14.34 18.43 -28.34
CA GLU A 647 15.32 19.17 -27.54
C GLU A 647 16.11 18.24 -26.63
N TYR A 648 15.43 17.31 -25.95
CA TYR A 648 16.07 16.31 -25.10
C TYR A 648 17.01 15.40 -25.88
N GLN A 649 16.58 14.85 -27.02
CA GLN A 649 17.39 13.94 -27.82
C GLN A 649 18.67 14.58 -28.37
N ASN A 650 18.62 15.89 -28.66
CA ASN A 650 19.75 16.65 -29.19
C ASN A 650 20.63 17.30 -28.11
N ALA A 651 20.20 17.23 -26.83
CA ALA A 651 20.92 17.84 -25.72
C ALA A 651 22.15 17.02 -25.29
N ASP A 652 23.14 17.71 -24.72
CA ASP A 652 24.28 17.07 -24.06
C ASP A 652 23.84 16.23 -22.85
N ALA A 653 24.74 15.40 -22.31
CA ALA A 653 24.42 14.48 -21.22
C ALA A 653 23.96 15.19 -19.92
N ALA A 654 24.53 16.35 -19.58
CA ALA A 654 24.17 17.09 -18.37
C ALA A 654 22.79 17.74 -18.51
N THR A 655 22.52 18.34 -19.66
CA THR A 655 21.22 18.94 -20.00
C THR A 655 20.13 17.88 -20.07
N ARG A 656 20.40 16.70 -20.64
CA ARG A 656 19.49 15.56 -20.61
C ARG A 656 19.16 15.14 -19.18
N ARG A 657 20.18 14.97 -18.34
CA ARG A 657 19.99 14.58 -16.94
C ARG A 657 19.15 15.57 -16.14
N ALA A 658 19.26 16.87 -16.43
CA ALA A 658 18.48 17.92 -15.77
C ALA A 658 17.02 18.03 -16.28
N THR A 659 16.74 17.63 -17.52
CA THR A 659 15.43 17.84 -18.18
C THR A 659 14.57 16.58 -18.28
N VAL A 660 15.13 15.40 -18.02
CA VAL A 660 14.47 14.09 -18.20
C VAL A 660 13.09 14.00 -17.51
N ASP A 661 12.96 14.52 -16.29
CA ASP A 661 11.70 14.44 -15.53
C ASP A 661 10.62 15.38 -16.09
N ALA A 662 11.02 16.55 -16.58
CA ALA A 662 10.09 17.49 -17.23
C ALA A 662 9.56 16.91 -18.55
N VAL A 663 10.40 16.23 -19.31
CA VAL A 663 10.02 15.55 -20.57
C VAL A 663 9.14 14.33 -20.29
N ASP A 664 9.47 13.53 -19.27
CA ASP A 664 8.63 12.40 -18.84
C ASP A 664 7.23 12.86 -18.41
N GLY A 665 7.15 13.98 -17.69
CA GLY A 665 5.88 14.61 -17.29
C GLY A 665 5.01 15.02 -18.49
N LYS A 666 5.60 15.55 -19.56
CA LYS A 666 4.88 15.88 -20.81
C LYS A 666 4.34 14.62 -21.49
N CYS A 667 5.14 13.56 -21.57
CA CYS A 667 4.71 12.27 -22.12
C CYS A 667 3.58 11.64 -21.29
N ALA A 668 3.65 11.72 -19.96
CA ALA A 668 2.60 11.22 -19.07
C ALA A 668 1.26 11.96 -19.28
N TYR A 669 1.30 13.27 -19.52
CA TYR A 669 0.10 14.06 -19.79
C TYR A 669 -0.52 13.76 -21.16
N ASP A 670 0.30 13.53 -22.20
CA ASP A 670 -0.18 13.05 -23.51
C ASP A 670 -0.91 11.70 -23.39
N ILE A 671 -0.36 10.76 -22.61
CA ILE A 671 -1.00 9.46 -22.34
C ILE A 671 -2.37 9.65 -21.68
N GLU A 672 -2.47 10.57 -20.71
CA GLU A 672 -3.72 10.83 -20.01
C GLU A 672 -4.81 11.36 -20.96
N LEU A 673 -4.49 12.37 -21.77
CA LEU A 673 -5.42 12.95 -22.74
C LEU A 673 -5.86 11.93 -23.81
N ALA A 674 -4.91 11.15 -24.33
CA ALA A 674 -5.20 10.11 -25.31
C ALA A 674 -6.07 8.98 -24.72
N THR A 675 -5.85 8.61 -23.45
CA THR A 675 -6.68 7.62 -22.75
C THR A 675 -8.12 8.10 -22.62
N GLN A 676 -8.33 9.36 -22.22
CA GLN A 676 -9.67 9.96 -22.11
C GLN A 676 -10.37 10.04 -23.48
N ARG A 677 -9.65 10.43 -24.53
CA ARG A 677 -10.15 10.47 -25.92
C ARG A 677 -10.60 9.09 -26.38
N TYR A 678 -9.82 8.04 -26.07
CA TYR A 678 -10.17 6.65 -26.37
C TYR A 678 -11.45 6.20 -25.66
N GLU A 679 -11.58 6.48 -24.36
CA GLU A 679 -12.76 6.08 -23.57
C GLU A 679 -14.05 6.71 -24.12
N HIS A 680 -14.02 7.99 -24.48
CA HIS A 680 -15.16 8.66 -25.09
C HIS A 680 -15.46 8.17 -26.50
N ALA A 681 -14.44 7.85 -27.31
CA ALA A 681 -14.63 7.26 -28.63
C ALA A 681 -15.17 5.81 -28.55
N SER A 682 -14.81 5.04 -27.52
CA SER A 682 -15.40 3.72 -27.26
C SER A 682 -16.91 3.81 -26.98
N GLN A 683 -17.33 4.80 -26.19
CA GLN A 683 -18.75 5.08 -25.96
C GLN A 683 -19.46 5.46 -27.28
N MET A 684 -18.82 6.30 -28.12
CA MET A 684 -19.34 6.71 -29.42
C MET A 684 -19.51 5.54 -30.40
N LEU A 685 -18.65 4.52 -30.31
CA LEU A 685 -18.68 3.37 -31.21
C LEU A 685 -19.97 2.55 -31.07
N SER A 686 -20.54 2.51 -29.86
CA SER A 686 -21.79 1.79 -29.56
C SER A 686 -23.02 2.40 -30.25
N VAL A 687 -22.94 3.69 -30.61
CA VAL A 687 -24.05 4.48 -31.18
C VAL A 687 -23.76 5.00 -32.60
N SER A 688 -22.69 4.53 -33.25
CA SER A 688 -22.26 4.99 -34.57
C SER A 688 -22.39 3.91 -35.65
N HIS A 689 -22.90 4.32 -36.82
CA HIS A 689 -23.07 3.49 -38.02
C HIS A 689 -22.38 4.10 -39.24
N GLY A 690 -22.11 3.28 -40.27
CA GLY A 690 -21.52 3.72 -41.54
C GLY A 690 -20.20 4.48 -41.38
N ASN A 691 -20.04 5.57 -42.14
CA ASN A 691 -18.81 6.39 -42.13
C ASN A 691 -18.46 6.94 -40.73
N ARG A 692 -19.45 7.27 -39.88
CA ARG A 692 -19.15 7.75 -38.51
C ARG A 692 -18.56 6.66 -37.63
N ARG A 693 -19.00 5.41 -37.80
CA ARG A 693 -18.41 4.26 -37.11
C ARG A 693 -16.95 4.11 -37.50
N GLN A 694 -16.67 4.24 -38.80
CA GLN A 694 -15.30 4.17 -39.33
C GLN A 694 -14.42 5.29 -38.75
N ASN A 695 -14.88 6.54 -38.78
CA ASN A 695 -14.16 7.67 -38.18
C ASN A 695 -13.92 7.48 -36.66
N THR A 696 -14.90 6.90 -35.94
CA THR A 696 -14.76 6.62 -34.50
C THR A 696 -13.70 5.56 -34.23
N LEU A 697 -13.66 4.50 -35.06
CA LEU A 697 -12.62 3.47 -34.98
C LEU A 697 -11.23 4.03 -35.27
N GLU A 698 -11.13 4.96 -36.23
CA GLU A 698 -9.88 5.66 -36.52
C GLU A 698 -9.41 6.52 -35.35
N VAL A 699 -10.32 7.29 -34.72
CA VAL A 699 -10.02 8.06 -33.51
C VAL A 699 -9.56 7.17 -32.35
N MET A 700 -10.21 6.02 -32.16
CA MET A 700 -9.79 5.03 -31.15
C MET A 700 -8.39 4.49 -31.46
N SER A 701 -8.12 4.15 -32.73
CA SER A 701 -6.80 3.65 -33.14
C SER A 701 -5.71 4.71 -32.93
N GLN A 702 -5.95 5.96 -33.33
CA GLN A 702 -5.03 7.08 -33.12
C GLN A 702 -4.75 7.35 -31.64
N SER A 703 -5.80 7.31 -30.80
CA SER A 703 -5.64 7.52 -29.36
C SER A 703 -4.80 6.40 -28.73
N ALA A 704 -5.06 5.15 -29.12
CA ALA A 704 -4.25 4.02 -28.67
C ALA A 704 -2.79 4.11 -29.17
N LEU A 705 -2.58 4.58 -30.40
CA LEU A 705 -1.25 4.82 -30.96
C LEU A 705 -0.46 5.83 -30.12
N VAL A 706 -1.05 6.98 -29.79
CA VAL A 706 -0.39 8.00 -28.96
C VAL A 706 -0.01 7.44 -27.58
N VAL A 707 -0.89 6.67 -26.94
CA VAL A 707 -0.57 6.03 -25.65
C VAL A 707 0.63 5.10 -25.77
N VAL A 708 0.69 4.29 -26.82
CA VAL A 708 1.81 3.36 -27.04
C VAL A 708 3.11 4.11 -27.36
N GLU A 709 3.07 5.07 -28.27
CA GLU A 709 4.23 5.87 -28.67
C GLU A 709 4.83 6.62 -27.47
N ARG A 710 3.99 7.30 -26.69
CA ARG A 710 4.46 8.00 -25.49
C ARG A 710 4.96 7.05 -24.43
N SER A 711 4.33 5.89 -24.25
CA SER A 711 4.84 4.86 -23.34
C SER A 711 6.22 4.35 -23.79
N LEU A 712 6.46 4.20 -25.10
CA LEU A 712 7.78 3.86 -25.64
C LEU A 712 8.81 4.95 -25.34
N HIS A 713 8.48 6.23 -25.54
CA HIS A 713 9.36 7.33 -25.15
C HIS A 713 9.68 7.32 -23.65
N ARG A 714 8.68 7.14 -22.78
CA ARG A 714 8.89 7.03 -21.33
C ARG A 714 9.80 5.87 -20.95
N SER A 715 9.68 4.73 -21.65
CA SER A 715 10.59 3.60 -21.45
C SER A 715 12.04 3.95 -21.83
N GLY A 716 12.23 4.75 -22.88
CA GLY A 716 13.54 5.28 -23.28
C GLY A 716 14.12 6.28 -22.28
N LEU A 717 13.30 7.19 -21.73
CA LEU A 717 13.74 8.12 -20.69
C LEU A 717 14.13 7.39 -19.39
N ALA A 718 13.35 6.39 -18.99
CA ALA A 718 13.67 5.54 -17.84
C ALA A 718 14.96 4.72 -18.07
N ARG A 719 15.20 4.26 -19.30
CA ARG A 719 16.48 3.63 -19.68
C ARG A 719 17.65 4.58 -19.46
N ASP A 720 17.53 5.83 -19.92
CA ASP A 720 18.60 6.81 -19.81
C ASP A 720 18.90 7.12 -18.33
N ARG A 721 17.87 7.21 -17.47
CA ARG A 721 18.06 7.27 -16.01
C ARG A 721 18.76 6.03 -15.44
N CYS A 722 18.43 4.83 -15.93
CA CYS A 722 19.12 3.61 -15.51
C CYS A 722 20.61 3.66 -15.88
N LEU A 723 20.96 4.15 -17.07
CA LEU A 723 22.35 4.32 -17.50
C LEU A 723 23.08 5.34 -16.64
N ASP A 724 22.45 6.46 -16.28
CA ASP A 724 23.01 7.45 -15.36
C ASP A 724 23.31 6.83 -13.99
N TYR A 725 22.37 6.05 -13.44
CA TYR A 725 22.60 5.36 -12.16
C TYR A 725 23.71 4.31 -12.23
N LEU A 726 23.79 3.54 -13.32
CA LEU A 726 24.88 2.59 -13.53
C LEU A 726 26.23 3.29 -13.65
N SER A 727 26.28 4.45 -14.32
CA SER A 727 27.48 5.29 -14.43
C SER A 727 27.93 5.83 -13.07
N ASP A 728 27.00 6.38 -12.28
CA ASP A 728 27.31 6.86 -10.92
C ASP A 728 27.82 5.73 -10.01
N ILE A 729 27.21 4.54 -10.12
CA ILE A 729 27.66 3.34 -9.42
C ILE A 729 29.08 2.97 -9.83
N GLY A 730 29.37 2.98 -11.14
CA GLY A 730 30.71 2.70 -11.67
C GLY A 730 31.76 3.69 -11.15
N ALA A 731 31.43 4.99 -11.12
CA ALA A 731 32.31 6.03 -10.60
C ALA A 731 32.64 5.83 -9.11
N LEU A 732 31.64 5.53 -8.28
CA LEU A 732 31.84 5.23 -6.85
C LEU A 732 32.65 3.95 -6.64
N ASN A 733 32.43 2.95 -7.48
CA ASN A 733 33.17 1.70 -7.41
C ASN A 733 34.65 1.90 -7.77
N SER A 734 34.95 2.68 -8.81
CA SER A 734 36.33 3.08 -9.15
C SER A 734 37.02 3.85 -8.02
N GLN A 735 36.30 4.76 -7.33
CA GLN A 735 36.83 5.43 -6.14
C GLN A 735 37.15 4.43 -5.02
N MET A 736 36.27 3.45 -4.80
CA MET A 736 36.46 2.42 -3.78
C MET A 736 37.67 1.53 -4.08
N LEU A 737 37.88 1.16 -5.35
CA LEU A 737 39.03 0.37 -5.79
C LEU A 737 40.39 1.08 -5.63
N GLY A 738 40.39 2.41 -5.64
CA GLY A 738 41.58 3.23 -5.43
C GLY A 738 41.95 3.50 -3.97
N LEU A 739 41.17 2.99 -3.01
CA LEU A 739 41.42 3.24 -1.59
C LEU A 739 42.67 2.49 -1.07
N PRO A 740 43.49 3.12 -0.21
CA PRO A 740 44.59 2.44 0.48
C PRO A 740 44.09 1.30 1.39
N ALA A 741 44.91 0.26 1.55
CA ALA A 741 44.65 -0.82 2.49
C ALA A 741 44.38 -0.26 3.91
N GLY A 742 43.33 -0.76 4.57
CA GLY A 742 42.92 -0.30 5.91
C GLY A 742 41.89 0.84 5.94
N SER A 743 41.50 1.40 4.78
CA SER A 743 40.49 2.47 4.66
C SER A 743 39.04 1.97 4.77
N VAL A 744 38.78 1.06 5.72
CA VAL A 744 37.52 0.30 5.86
C VAL A 744 36.31 1.22 6.05
N ARG A 745 36.45 2.30 6.84
CA ARG A 745 35.34 3.25 7.08
C ARG A 745 34.90 3.98 5.81
N VAL A 746 35.84 4.34 4.93
CA VAL A 746 35.54 5.03 3.67
C VAL A 746 34.91 4.05 2.69
N ALA A 747 35.46 2.84 2.59
CA ALA A 747 34.89 1.77 1.76
C ALA A 747 33.42 1.45 2.16
N LEU A 748 33.13 1.35 3.46
CA LEU A 748 31.76 1.13 3.96
C LEU A 748 30.81 2.30 3.62
N ARG A 749 31.31 3.55 3.61
CA ARG A 749 30.52 4.72 3.21
C ARG A 749 30.18 4.70 1.73
N LEU A 750 31.17 4.42 0.88
CA LEU A 750 30.98 4.30 -0.57
C LEU A 750 30.01 3.15 -0.90
N ALA A 751 30.14 2.00 -0.22
CA ALA A 751 29.22 0.88 -0.35
C ALA A 751 27.76 1.25 -0.02
N ARG A 752 27.54 2.03 1.05
CA ARG A 752 26.19 2.53 1.40
C ARG A 752 25.62 3.48 0.33
N GLN A 753 26.42 4.41 -0.18
CA GLN A 753 26.00 5.32 -1.25
C GLN A 753 25.64 4.55 -2.53
N MET A 754 26.48 3.58 -2.91
CA MET A 754 26.23 2.68 -4.04
C MET A 754 24.92 1.89 -3.89
N ASN A 755 24.57 1.42 -2.69
CA ASN A 755 23.32 0.70 -2.42
C ASN A 755 22.09 1.63 -2.47
N GLN A 756 22.23 2.90 -2.07
CA GLN A 756 21.17 3.90 -2.23
C GLN A 756 20.86 4.16 -3.72
N ILE A 757 21.89 4.26 -4.56
CA ILE A 757 21.72 4.44 -6.01
C ILE A 757 21.12 3.17 -6.64
N ARG A 758 21.57 1.97 -6.24
CA ARG A 758 20.98 0.69 -6.70
C ARG A 758 19.49 0.59 -6.42
N THR A 759 19.06 1.08 -5.26
CA THR A 759 17.64 1.09 -4.91
C THR A 759 16.82 1.90 -5.92
N ARG A 760 17.32 3.07 -6.34
CA ARG A 760 16.69 3.92 -7.37
C ARG A 760 16.71 3.25 -8.75
N LEU A 761 17.83 2.65 -9.12
CA LEU A 761 17.96 1.86 -10.36
C LEU A 761 16.93 0.73 -10.43
N ILE A 762 16.76 -0.04 -9.35
CA ILE A 762 15.78 -1.11 -9.28
C ILE A 762 14.34 -0.58 -9.40
N GLN A 763 14.04 0.58 -8.80
CA GLN A 763 12.74 1.23 -8.92
C GLN A 763 12.43 1.64 -10.36
N GLU A 764 13.40 2.23 -11.08
CA GLU A 764 13.24 2.56 -12.50
C GLU A 764 13.09 1.29 -13.36
N LEU A 765 13.85 0.22 -13.09
CA LEU A 765 13.69 -1.05 -13.83
C LEU A 765 12.28 -1.64 -13.64
N ARG A 766 11.66 -1.48 -12.47
CA ARG A 766 10.27 -1.90 -12.21
C ARG A 766 9.25 -0.96 -12.86
N SER A 767 9.52 0.34 -12.97
CA SER A 767 8.64 1.26 -13.71
C SER A 767 8.61 0.90 -15.19
N ILE A 768 9.74 0.50 -15.76
CA ILE A 768 9.82 0.01 -17.14
C ILE A 768 8.92 -1.22 -17.34
N ASP A 769 8.93 -2.19 -16.43
CA ASP A 769 8.02 -3.35 -16.55
C ASP A 769 6.55 -2.94 -16.57
N THR A 770 6.19 -1.95 -15.76
CA THR A 770 4.82 -1.40 -15.72
C THR A 770 4.46 -0.70 -17.03
N ILE A 771 5.40 0.05 -17.61
CA ILE A 771 5.24 0.73 -18.90
C ILE A 771 5.08 -0.31 -20.02
N VAL A 772 5.92 -1.36 -20.06
CA VAL A 772 5.85 -2.43 -21.06
C VAL A 772 4.52 -3.19 -20.97
N ALA A 773 4.06 -3.52 -19.77
CA ALA A 773 2.75 -4.15 -19.57
C ALA A 773 1.61 -3.26 -20.09
N ASN A 774 1.69 -1.94 -19.88
CA ASN A 774 0.72 -0.99 -20.40
C ASN A 774 0.77 -0.92 -21.94
N ILE A 775 1.97 -0.94 -22.55
CA ILE A 775 2.12 -0.94 -24.01
C ILE A 775 1.42 -2.16 -24.62
N GLU A 776 1.59 -3.35 -24.06
CA GLU A 776 0.96 -4.56 -24.61
C GLU A 776 -0.58 -4.48 -24.57
N VAL A 777 -1.15 -3.94 -23.48
CA VAL A 777 -2.60 -3.72 -23.37
C VAL A 777 -3.11 -2.73 -24.43
N TRP A 778 -2.40 -1.62 -24.65
CA TRP A 778 -2.84 -0.58 -25.59
C TRP A 778 -2.56 -0.91 -27.05
N ARG A 779 -1.49 -1.67 -27.34
CA ARG A 779 -1.19 -2.16 -28.68
C ARG A 779 -2.34 -3.01 -29.25
N GLN A 780 -2.98 -3.83 -28.42
CA GLN A 780 -4.14 -4.65 -28.84
C GLN A 780 -5.38 -3.80 -29.21
N ARG A 781 -5.41 -2.54 -28.76
CA ARG A 781 -6.50 -1.58 -29.02
C ARG A 781 -6.31 -0.82 -30.34
N ILE A 782 -5.11 -0.78 -30.91
CA ILE A 782 -4.84 -0.22 -32.24
C ILE A 782 -5.54 -1.10 -33.29
N LYS A 783 -6.24 -0.48 -34.25
CA LYS A 783 -7.03 -1.20 -35.27
C LYS A 783 -6.50 -1.00 -36.68
N THR A 784 -5.89 0.16 -36.98
CA THR A 784 -5.33 0.46 -38.30
C THR A 784 -4.09 -0.40 -38.58
N ARG A 785 -4.00 -0.98 -39.78
CA ARG A 785 -2.86 -1.84 -40.19
C ARG A 785 -1.54 -1.06 -40.25
N ALA A 786 -1.57 0.19 -40.72
CA ALA A 786 -0.40 1.06 -40.77
C ALA A 786 0.14 1.35 -39.36
N ASP A 787 -0.70 1.80 -38.44
CA ASP A 787 -0.33 2.08 -37.04
C ASP A 787 0.24 0.84 -36.33
N LYS A 788 -0.36 -0.35 -36.57
CA LYS A 788 0.17 -1.61 -36.02
C LYS A 788 1.55 -1.96 -36.57
N ALA A 789 1.78 -1.73 -37.86
CA ALA A 789 3.08 -1.97 -38.48
C ALA A 789 4.12 -1.00 -37.93
N TYR A 790 3.79 0.29 -37.79
CA TYR A 790 4.64 1.31 -37.19
C TYR A 790 5.00 0.96 -35.73
N VAL A 791 4.00 0.68 -34.87
CA VAL A 791 4.23 0.27 -33.48
C VAL A 791 5.03 -1.02 -33.38
N GLY A 792 4.80 -1.98 -34.29
CA GLY A 792 5.60 -3.19 -34.38
C GLY A 792 7.08 -2.88 -34.59
N GLN A 793 7.39 -2.00 -35.55
CA GLN A 793 8.77 -1.57 -35.79
C GLN A 793 9.39 -0.83 -34.61
N GLU A 794 8.65 0.07 -33.96
CA GLU A 794 9.15 0.81 -32.79
C GLU A 794 9.35 -0.10 -31.57
N LEU A 795 8.49 -1.09 -31.38
CA LEU A 795 8.66 -2.12 -30.34
C LEU A 795 9.86 -3.02 -30.61
N ASP A 796 10.07 -3.41 -31.87
CA ASP A 796 11.23 -4.21 -32.25
C ASP A 796 12.52 -3.43 -31.98
N LYS A 797 12.55 -2.12 -32.26
CA LYS A 797 13.68 -1.23 -31.90
C LYS A 797 13.85 -1.11 -30.38
N ALA A 798 12.77 -0.92 -29.62
CA ALA A 798 12.83 -0.78 -28.16
C ALA A 798 13.30 -2.08 -27.47
N ASN A 799 12.82 -3.23 -27.93
CA ASN A 799 13.16 -4.56 -27.42
C ASN A 799 14.66 -4.89 -27.53
N VAL A 800 15.37 -4.29 -28.48
CA VAL A 800 16.84 -4.45 -28.61
C VAL A 800 17.58 -3.84 -27.42
N SER A 801 17.07 -2.74 -26.83
CA SER A 801 17.78 -2.00 -25.78
C SER A 801 17.39 -2.38 -24.35
N LEU A 802 16.18 -2.88 -24.11
CA LEU A 802 15.67 -3.26 -22.78
C LEU A 802 14.78 -4.50 -22.84
N SER A 803 15.27 -5.59 -23.43
CA SER A 803 14.57 -6.88 -23.42
C SER A 803 14.24 -7.35 -22.00
N ASP A 804 13.21 -8.19 -21.85
CA ASP A 804 12.83 -8.75 -20.54
C ASP A 804 14.03 -9.45 -19.87
N ASN A 805 14.82 -10.21 -20.64
CA ASN A 805 16.04 -10.85 -20.17
C ASN A 805 17.07 -9.83 -19.66
N ASN A 806 17.31 -8.73 -20.39
CA ASN A 806 18.26 -7.71 -19.96
C ASN A 806 17.82 -7.01 -18.67
N ARG A 807 16.52 -6.69 -18.53
CA ARG A 807 16.00 -6.06 -17.30
C ARG A 807 16.10 -7.01 -16.11
N ASP A 808 15.79 -8.28 -16.33
CA ASP A 808 15.88 -9.31 -15.30
C ASP A 808 17.33 -9.56 -14.87
N TYR A 809 18.26 -9.61 -15.83
CA TYR A 809 19.69 -9.66 -15.59
C TYR A 809 20.17 -8.47 -14.77
N LEU A 810 19.83 -7.23 -15.16
CA LEU A 810 20.25 -6.02 -14.45
C LEU A 810 19.74 -5.98 -13.00
N LYS A 811 18.52 -6.44 -12.75
CA LYS A 811 17.98 -6.56 -11.38
C LYS A 811 18.78 -7.60 -10.58
N ALA A 812 19.00 -8.79 -11.13
CA ALA A 812 19.75 -9.86 -10.44
C ALA A 812 21.16 -9.38 -10.06
N LEU A 813 21.85 -8.79 -11.03
CA LEU A 813 23.19 -8.25 -10.87
C LEU A 813 23.26 -7.21 -9.75
N ASN A 814 22.27 -6.32 -9.66
CA ASN A 814 22.27 -5.23 -8.68
C ASN A 814 21.70 -5.63 -7.32
N TYR A 815 20.94 -6.73 -7.21
CA TYR A 815 20.56 -7.30 -5.92
C TYR A 815 21.75 -7.96 -5.21
N LEU A 816 22.68 -8.60 -5.94
CA LEU A 816 23.81 -9.34 -5.36
C LEU A 816 24.60 -8.56 -4.28
N PRO A 817 25.03 -7.29 -4.49
CA PRO A 817 25.74 -6.52 -3.47
C PRO A 817 24.84 -6.05 -2.32
N MET A 818 23.52 -6.01 -2.54
CA MET A 818 22.55 -5.55 -1.53
C MET A 818 22.16 -6.64 -0.53
N LEU A 819 22.55 -7.90 -0.79
CA LEU A 819 22.22 -9.04 0.08
C LEU A 819 22.91 -8.99 1.44
N THR A 820 24.12 -8.43 1.52
CA THR A 820 24.97 -8.48 2.73
C THR A 820 24.92 -7.19 3.54
N ARG A 821 24.84 -7.31 4.87
CA ARG A 821 24.86 -6.19 5.82
C ARG A 821 26.27 -5.75 6.17
N TYR A 822 26.65 -4.59 5.63
CA TYR A 822 27.97 -4.01 5.83
C TYR A 822 28.27 -3.53 7.27
N ASP A 823 27.26 -3.39 8.13
CA ASP A 823 27.41 -2.98 9.53
C ASP A 823 27.78 -4.12 10.51
N ARG A 824 27.69 -5.39 10.06
CA ARG A 824 27.94 -6.59 10.88
C ARG A 824 29.14 -7.44 10.40
N VAL A 825 29.92 -6.89 9.47
CA VAL A 825 31.09 -7.55 8.84
C VAL A 825 32.20 -7.89 9.85
N PHE A 826 32.20 -7.25 11.03
CA PHE A 826 33.19 -7.50 12.08
C PHE A 826 32.81 -8.61 13.07
N ASP A 827 31.62 -9.20 12.96
CA ASP A 827 31.23 -10.30 13.84
C ASP A 827 32.08 -11.55 13.55
N SER A 828 32.47 -12.28 14.60
CA SER A 828 33.29 -13.50 14.49
C SER A 828 32.69 -14.56 13.55
N SER A 829 31.36 -14.70 13.53
CA SER A 829 30.64 -15.62 12.64
C SER A 829 30.78 -15.26 11.14
N TRP A 830 31.02 -13.99 10.80
CA TRP A 830 31.26 -13.58 9.41
C TRP A 830 32.59 -14.12 8.87
N ILE A 831 33.57 -14.38 9.73
CA ILE A 831 34.87 -14.96 9.35
C ILE A 831 34.70 -16.35 8.72
N TYR A 832 33.71 -17.13 9.17
CA TYR A 832 33.41 -18.44 8.61
C TYR A 832 32.66 -18.35 7.29
N LEU A 833 31.77 -17.36 7.18
CA LEU A 833 30.82 -17.25 6.09
C LEU A 833 31.37 -16.48 4.88
N HIS A 834 32.16 -15.42 5.08
CA HIS A 834 32.51 -14.47 4.02
C HIS A 834 33.21 -15.12 2.82
N ARG A 835 34.12 -16.07 3.02
CA ARG A 835 34.82 -16.75 1.90
C ARG A 835 33.86 -17.61 1.09
N ARG A 836 32.90 -18.27 1.73
CA ARG A 836 31.87 -19.09 1.06
C ARG A 836 30.94 -18.19 0.25
N VAL A 837 30.41 -17.15 0.89
CA VAL A 837 29.52 -16.17 0.25
C VAL A 837 30.22 -15.50 -0.94
N ALA A 838 31.47 -15.04 -0.78
CA ALA A 838 32.22 -14.41 -1.86
C ALA A 838 32.43 -15.35 -3.06
N ARG A 839 32.76 -16.63 -2.82
CA ARG A 839 32.93 -17.62 -3.91
C ARG A 839 31.63 -17.92 -4.64
N ALA A 840 30.55 -18.15 -3.89
CA ALA A 840 29.25 -18.43 -4.46
C ALA A 840 28.68 -17.21 -5.20
N ARG A 841 28.88 -16.01 -4.66
CA ARG A 841 28.53 -14.74 -5.29
C ARG A 841 29.28 -14.53 -6.60
N ALA A 842 30.58 -14.81 -6.63
CA ALA A 842 31.36 -14.80 -7.87
C ALA A 842 30.82 -15.84 -8.88
N LYS A 843 30.50 -17.05 -8.44
CA LYS A 843 29.95 -18.11 -9.32
C LYS A 843 28.65 -17.68 -10.00
N VAL A 844 27.70 -17.12 -9.24
CA VAL A 844 26.42 -16.64 -9.81
C VAL A 844 26.61 -15.38 -10.66
N TYR A 845 27.54 -14.51 -10.29
CA TYR A 845 27.91 -13.35 -11.09
C TYR A 845 28.45 -13.76 -12.47
N ASP A 846 29.38 -14.73 -12.51
CA ASP A 846 29.90 -15.30 -13.75
C ASP A 846 28.78 -15.91 -14.60
N ALA A 847 27.84 -16.62 -13.98
CA ALA A 847 26.71 -17.25 -14.68
C ALA A 847 25.77 -16.20 -15.29
N LEU A 848 25.45 -15.14 -14.54
CA LEU A 848 24.63 -14.02 -15.03
C LEU A 848 25.27 -13.38 -16.27
N HIS A 849 26.57 -13.07 -16.21
CA HIS A 849 27.30 -12.49 -17.35
C HIS A 849 27.43 -13.47 -18.52
N THR A 850 27.77 -14.73 -18.24
CA THR A 850 27.89 -15.77 -19.27
C THR A 850 26.57 -15.94 -20.03
N GLN A 851 25.44 -16.01 -19.33
CA GLN A 851 24.12 -16.09 -19.98
C GLN A 851 23.79 -14.81 -20.76
N GLN A 852 24.12 -13.64 -20.22
CA GLN A 852 23.87 -12.35 -20.86
C GLN A 852 24.66 -12.18 -22.16
N ASP A 853 25.90 -12.66 -22.20
CA ASP A 853 26.81 -12.54 -23.33
C ASP A 853 26.65 -13.65 -24.38
N LEU A 854 25.98 -14.76 -24.03
CA LEU A 854 25.78 -15.90 -24.91
C LEU A 854 25.16 -15.57 -26.29
N PRO A 855 24.21 -14.60 -26.42
CA PRO A 855 23.70 -14.17 -27.73
C PRO A 855 24.77 -13.60 -28.66
N ASP A 856 25.88 -13.08 -28.14
CA ASP A 856 26.99 -12.51 -28.90
C ASP A 856 28.02 -13.57 -29.33
N VAL A 857 27.77 -14.86 -29.11
CA VAL A 857 28.68 -15.96 -29.46
C VAL A 857 28.10 -16.89 -30.53
N ILE A 858 28.96 -17.32 -31.45
CA ILE A 858 28.65 -18.37 -32.42
C ILE A 858 29.02 -19.72 -31.83
N ALA A 859 28.04 -20.42 -31.28
CA ALA A 859 28.20 -21.73 -30.65
C ALA A 859 27.25 -22.78 -31.26
N ASN A 860 27.68 -24.04 -31.27
CA ASN A 860 26.80 -25.15 -31.63
C ASN A 860 25.74 -25.40 -30.54
N VAL A 861 24.66 -26.09 -30.91
CA VAL A 861 23.49 -26.33 -30.02
C VAL A 861 23.90 -27.05 -28.73
N HIS A 862 24.81 -28.03 -28.80
CA HIS A 862 25.26 -28.79 -27.65
C HIS A 862 25.99 -27.90 -26.63
N ARG A 863 27.05 -27.20 -27.05
CA ARG A 863 27.81 -26.29 -26.17
C ARG A 863 26.93 -25.18 -25.61
N ARG A 864 26.04 -24.59 -26.42
CA ARG A 864 25.09 -23.57 -25.95
C ARG A 864 24.18 -24.13 -24.86
N ASN A 865 23.58 -25.29 -25.07
CA ASN A 865 22.66 -25.89 -24.10
C ASN A 865 23.41 -26.29 -22.82
N GLN A 866 24.66 -26.73 -22.93
CA GLN A 866 25.53 -27.01 -21.78
C GLN A 866 25.76 -25.74 -20.94
N VAL A 867 26.14 -24.62 -21.56
CA VAL A 867 26.31 -23.33 -20.87
C VAL A 867 25.03 -22.92 -20.14
N LEU A 868 23.87 -23.04 -20.79
CA LEU A 868 22.58 -22.68 -20.17
C LEU A 868 22.22 -23.60 -19.00
N SER A 869 22.51 -24.90 -19.08
CA SER A 869 22.35 -25.84 -17.96
C SER A 869 23.26 -25.49 -16.79
N GLU A 870 24.54 -25.20 -17.04
CA GLU A 870 25.48 -24.77 -16.00
C GLU A 870 25.05 -23.45 -15.33
N CYS A 871 24.44 -22.53 -16.08
CA CYS A 871 23.87 -21.30 -15.52
C CYS A 871 22.68 -21.60 -14.60
N ILE A 872 21.75 -22.48 -15.01
CA ILE A 872 20.61 -22.91 -14.18
C ILE A 872 21.11 -23.52 -12.88
N GLU A 873 22.10 -24.42 -12.96
CA GLU A 873 22.70 -25.04 -11.78
C GLU A 873 23.32 -24.01 -10.83
N ALA A 874 24.04 -23.02 -11.36
CA ALA A 874 24.63 -21.96 -10.56
C ALA A 874 23.55 -21.10 -9.85
N TYR A 875 22.44 -20.78 -10.52
CA TYR A 875 21.33 -20.03 -9.92
C TYR A 875 20.60 -20.81 -8.85
N ASP A 876 20.32 -22.09 -9.11
CA ASP A 876 19.61 -22.96 -8.18
C ASP A 876 20.48 -23.23 -6.94
N GLU A 877 21.79 -23.45 -7.10
CA GLU A 877 22.74 -23.60 -6.01
C GLU A 877 22.85 -22.33 -5.17
N PHE A 878 23.02 -21.17 -5.80
CA PHE A 878 23.08 -19.90 -5.06
C PHE A 878 21.77 -19.59 -4.33
N SER A 879 20.62 -19.92 -4.91
CA SER A 879 19.31 -19.75 -4.27
C SER A 879 19.20 -20.60 -3.01
N ARG A 880 19.58 -21.89 -3.08
CA ARG A 880 19.64 -22.79 -1.93
C ARG A 880 20.58 -22.26 -0.85
N ASP A 881 21.79 -21.87 -1.24
CA ASP A 881 22.79 -21.32 -0.33
C ASP A 881 22.31 -20.03 0.36
N LEU A 882 21.66 -19.12 -0.37
CA LEU A 882 21.10 -17.89 0.19
C LEU A 882 19.99 -18.17 1.21
N ILE A 883 19.13 -19.16 0.97
CA ILE A 883 18.11 -19.61 1.93
C ILE A 883 18.78 -20.17 3.19
N VAL A 884 19.82 -20.98 3.04
CA VAL A 884 20.61 -21.52 4.16
C VAL A 884 21.22 -20.39 4.98
N TRP A 885 21.94 -19.48 4.33
CA TRP A 885 22.66 -18.43 5.03
C TRP A 885 21.71 -17.42 5.67
N SER A 886 20.61 -17.04 5.02
CA SER A 886 19.62 -16.15 5.62
C SER A 886 18.92 -16.76 6.84
N THR A 887 18.76 -18.09 6.86
CA THR A 887 18.16 -18.84 7.97
C THR A 887 19.13 -18.98 9.16
N GLY A 888 20.40 -19.31 8.87
CA GLY A 888 21.44 -19.58 9.87
C GLY A 888 22.26 -18.37 10.31
N TYR A 889 22.35 -17.33 9.46
CA TYR A 889 23.20 -16.14 9.62
C TYR A 889 22.42 -14.85 9.31
N GLY A 890 21.13 -14.80 9.64
CA GLY A 890 20.24 -13.69 9.25
C GLY A 890 20.67 -12.30 9.73
N GLN A 891 21.59 -12.18 10.70
CA GLN A 891 22.22 -10.92 11.09
C GLN A 891 23.13 -10.31 10.01
N HIS A 892 23.68 -11.15 9.11
CA HIS A 892 24.63 -10.75 8.06
C HIS A 892 23.98 -10.46 6.71
N PHE A 893 22.69 -10.74 6.58
CA PHE A 893 21.94 -10.52 5.34
C PHE A 893 20.81 -9.52 5.52
N ASP A 894 20.58 -8.72 4.49
CA ASP A 894 19.45 -7.81 4.44
C ASP A 894 18.20 -8.57 3.95
N ARG A 895 17.24 -8.74 4.86
CA ARG A 895 16.00 -9.48 4.61
C ARG A 895 15.15 -8.86 3.50
N LEU A 896 15.27 -7.56 3.25
CA LEU A 896 14.48 -6.87 2.24
C LEU A 896 14.78 -7.39 0.82
N TRP A 897 16.01 -7.84 0.57
CA TRP A 897 16.51 -8.18 -0.77
C TRP A 897 16.57 -9.68 -1.06
N ILE A 898 16.41 -10.54 -0.05
CA ILE A 898 16.48 -12.00 -0.22
C ILE A 898 15.36 -12.52 -1.14
N ALA A 899 14.09 -12.23 -0.82
CA ALA A 899 12.98 -12.71 -1.63
C ALA A 899 12.99 -12.15 -3.08
N PRO A 900 13.23 -10.84 -3.29
CA PRO A 900 13.41 -10.30 -4.65
C PRO A 900 14.55 -10.98 -5.44
N MET A 901 15.66 -11.30 -4.78
CA MET A 901 16.78 -11.99 -5.44
C MET A 901 16.40 -13.41 -5.86
N LEU A 902 15.75 -14.18 -4.98
CA LEU A 902 15.30 -15.55 -5.27
C LEU A 902 14.31 -15.58 -6.43
N GLU A 903 13.36 -14.63 -6.45
CA GLU A 903 12.42 -14.47 -7.57
C GLU A 903 13.18 -14.15 -8.87
N GLN A 904 14.17 -13.27 -8.79
CA GLN A 904 14.93 -12.84 -9.96
C GLN A 904 15.81 -13.96 -10.54
N LEU A 905 16.44 -14.78 -9.69
CA LEU A 905 17.17 -15.97 -10.14
C LEU A 905 16.24 -16.99 -10.79
N THR A 906 15.03 -17.16 -10.26
CA THR A 906 14.02 -18.03 -10.88
C THR A 906 13.66 -17.55 -12.29
N ARG A 907 13.53 -16.23 -12.50
CA ARG A 907 13.31 -15.64 -13.82
C ARG A 907 14.49 -15.90 -14.76
N MET A 908 15.73 -15.73 -14.28
CA MET A 908 16.94 -16.04 -15.06
C MET A 908 17.03 -17.52 -15.45
N SER A 909 16.73 -18.45 -14.53
CA SER A 909 16.63 -19.88 -14.81
C SER A 909 15.56 -20.18 -15.87
N ASN A 910 14.42 -19.48 -15.83
CA ASN A 910 13.36 -19.65 -16.84
C ASN A 910 13.78 -19.14 -18.22
N HIS A 911 14.52 -18.03 -18.31
CA HIS A 911 15.12 -17.57 -19.57
C HIS A 911 16.10 -18.60 -20.14
N ALA A 912 16.94 -19.21 -19.29
CA ALA A 912 17.86 -20.26 -19.71
C ALA A 912 17.14 -21.53 -20.19
N ARG A 913 16.11 -22.00 -19.46
CA ARG A 913 15.26 -23.14 -19.87
C ARG A 913 14.55 -22.87 -21.19
N HIS A 914 14.07 -21.64 -21.40
CA HIS A 914 13.50 -21.22 -22.68
C HIS A 914 14.53 -21.29 -23.81
N GLY A 915 15.76 -20.80 -23.57
CA GLY A 915 16.86 -20.87 -24.53
C GLY A 915 17.29 -22.30 -24.90
N ILE A 916 17.22 -23.24 -23.96
CA ILE A 916 17.47 -24.68 -24.23
C ILE A 916 16.38 -25.24 -25.14
N LYS A 917 15.11 -24.96 -24.83
CA LYS A 917 13.95 -25.51 -25.55
C LYS A 917 13.77 -24.92 -26.95
N ASN A 918 13.87 -23.60 -27.07
CA ASN A 918 13.51 -22.86 -28.29
C ASN A 918 14.74 -22.32 -29.05
N GLY A 919 15.93 -22.46 -28.47
CA GLY A 919 17.13 -21.77 -28.95
C GLY A 919 17.22 -20.32 -28.47
N ILE A 920 18.42 -19.74 -28.62
CA ILE A 920 18.67 -18.32 -28.36
C ILE A 920 18.71 -17.55 -29.68
N LYS A 921 18.16 -16.34 -29.70
CA LYS A 921 18.30 -15.44 -30.84
C LYS A 921 19.69 -14.82 -30.79
N GLN A 922 20.54 -15.13 -31.78
CA GLN A 922 21.87 -14.55 -31.88
C GLN A 922 21.78 -13.04 -32.15
N SER A 923 22.71 -12.31 -31.54
CA SER A 923 22.91 -10.88 -31.74
C SER A 923 23.43 -10.59 -33.14
N ALA A 924 23.05 -9.44 -33.70
CA ALA A 924 23.54 -8.98 -34.99
C ALA A 924 25.07 -8.81 -35.01
N ASN A 925 25.68 -8.54 -33.85
CA ASN A 925 27.11 -8.31 -33.71
C ASN A 925 27.91 -9.59 -33.36
N ALA A 926 27.28 -10.77 -33.27
CA ALA A 926 27.93 -11.98 -32.80
C ALA A 926 29.18 -12.41 -33.61
N ARG A 927 29.25 -12.03 -34.89
CA ARG A 927 30.45 -12.28 -35.74
C ARG A 927 31.62 -11.36 -35.43
N ASN A 928 31.35 -10.17 -34.92
CA ASN A 928 32.33 -9.10 -34.71
C ASN A 928 32.56 -8.83 -33.21
N SER A 929 31.91 -9.56 -32.32
CA SER A 929 31.95 -9.36 -30.87
C SER A 929 33.31 -9.71 -30.25
N GLY A 930 34.11 -10.53 -30.94
CA GLY A 930 35.33 -11.12 -30.38
C GLY A 930 35.07 -12.12 -29.24
N LYS A 931 33.80 -12.40 -28.89
CA LYS A 931 33.46 -13.28 -27.77
C LYS A 931 33.41 -14.75 -28.20
N GLU A 932 34.05 -15.63 -27.44
CA GLU A 932 33.98 -17.09 -27.63
C GLU A 932 33.67 -17.79 -26.30
N ILE A 933 33.15 -19.02 -26.38
CA ILE A 933 33.03 -19.91 -25.21
C ILE A 933 34.38 -20.55 -24.94
N PHE A 934 34.88 -20.41 -23.72
CA PHE A 934 36.09 -21.07 -23.25
C PHE A 934 35.81 -21.89 -21.98
N GLU A 935 36.66 -22.87 -21.71
CA GLU A 935 36.55 -23.73 -20.53
C GLU A 935 37.57 -23.30 -19.48
N THR A 936 37.11 -23.09 -18.25
CA THR A 936 37.97 -22.76 -17.11
C THR A 936 38.69 -24.02 -16.58
N ASP A 937 39.78 -23.85 -15.85
CA ASP A 937 40.44 -24.92 -15.07
C ASP A 937 39.49 -25.68 -14.13
N GLY A 938 38.43 -25.03 -13.64
CA GLY A 938 37.33 -25.62 -12.87
C GLY A 938 36.24 -26.34 -13.68
N ASN A 939 36.46 -26.65 -14.95
CA ASN A 939 35.50 -27.31 -15.88
C ASN A 939 34.17 -26.56 -16.06
N ARG A 940 34.19 -25.23 -15.98
CA ARG A 940 33.01 -24.38 -16.27
C ARG A 940 33.16 -23.77 -17.65
N LEU A 941 32.07 -23.71 -18.39
CA LEU A 941 32.01 -22.97 -19.64
C LEU A 941 31.63 -21.52 -19.36
N MET A 942 32.47 -20.60 -19.84
CA MET A 942 32.26 -19.15 -19.72
C MET A 942 32.31 -18.49 -21.10
N VAL A 943 31.71 -17.32 -21.21
CA VAL A 943 31.86 -16.45 -22.39
C VAL A 943 32.83 -15.33 -22.03
N GLY A 944 33.80 -15.08 -22.90
CA GLY A 944 34.75 -13.98 -22.75
C GLY A 944 35.24 -13.48 -24.09
N GLU A 945 35.78 -12.25 -24.09
CA GLU A 945 36.39 -11.66 -25.28
C GLU A 945 37.78 -12.26 -25.50
N LYS A 946 38.00 -12.81 -26.69
CA LYS A 946 39.26 -13.44 -27.08
C LYS A 946 40.30 -12.38 -27.37
N GLN A 947 41.40 -12.46 -26.65
CA GLN A 947 42.58 -11.64 -26.88
C GLN A 947 43.71 -12.53 -27.38
N VAL A 948 44.39 -12.11 -28.43
CA VAL A 948 45.58 -12.81 -28.94
C VAL A 948 46.74 -11.85 -28.79
N ASP A 949 47.71 -12.22 -27.97
CA ASP A 949 48.94 -11.44 -27.82
C ASP A 949 49.68 -11.41 -29.18
N PRO A 950 49.91 -10.23 -29.77
CA PRO A 950 50.52 -10.11 -31.09
C PRO A 950 51.98 -10.61 -31.14
N LEU A 951 52.69 -10.63 -30.01
CA LEU A 951 54.08 -11.07 -29.91
C LEU A 951 54.18 -12.57 -29.65
N THR A 952 53.45 -13.07 -28.65
CA THR A 952 53.55 -14.48 -28.21
C THR A 952 52.59 -15.40 -28.94
N ARG A 953 51.60 -14.85 -29.67
CA ARG A 953 50.44 -15.56 -30.25
C ARG A 953 49.63 -16.37 -29.23
N GLN A 954 49.84 -16.11 -27.94
CA GLN A 954 49.10 -16.77 -26.87
C GLN A 954 47.67 -16.22 -26.84
N THR A 955 46.69 -17.13 -26.81
CA THR A 955 45.29 -16.75 -26.65
C THR A 955 44.98 -16.59 -25.16
N SER A 956 44.33 -15.50 -24.78
CA SER A 956 43.76 -15.26 -23.46
C SER A 956 42.31 -14.80 -23.62
N PHE A 957 41.55 -14.83 -22.53
CA PHE A 957 40.18 -14.33 -22.51
C PHE A 957 40.03 -13.19 -21.49
N ALA A 958 39.21 -12.20 -21.82
CA ALA A 958 38.84 -11.12 -20.92
C ALA A 958 37.36 -11.23 -20.54
N THR A 959 37.06 -11.14 -19.24
CA THR A 959 35.71 -11.09 -18.69
C THR A 959 35.56 -9.89 -17.76
N SER A 960 34.33 -9.47 -17.45
CA SER A 960 34.09 -8.48 -16.40
C SER A 960 34.06 -9.16 -15.03
N GLY A 961 34.85 -8.68 -14.07
CA GLY A 961 34.84 -9.12 -12.67
C GLY A 961 33.73 -8.44 -11.86
N GLU A 962 33.43 -8.99 -10.67
CA GLU A 962 32.38 -8.48 -9.77
C GLU A 962 32.62 -7.04 -9.32
N ASP A 963 33.88 -6.69 -9.14
CA ASP A 963 34.34 -5.35 -8.76
C ASP A 963 34.48 -4.41 -9.97
N GLY A 964 33.98 -4.79 -11.14
CA GLY A 964 34.05 -3.99 -12.37
C GLY A 964 35.43 -3.96 -13.03
N ARG A 965 36.42 -4.70 -12.51
CA ARG A 965 37.73 -4.84 -13.19
C ARG A 965 37.63 -5.83 -14.34
N VAL A 966 38.49 -5.68 -15.34
CA VAL A 966 38.67 -6.71 -16.36
C VAL A 966 39.46 -7.86 -15.75
N GLU A 967 38.89 -9.05 -15.77
CA GLU A 967 39.56 -10.29 -15.36
C GLU A 967 40.17 -10.95 -16.61
N HIS A 968 41.48 -11.18 -16.58
CA HIS A 968 42.18 -11.88 -17.65
C HIS A 968 42.32 -13.37 -17.32
N TRP A 969 42.11 -14.21 -18.33
CA TRP A 969 42.17 -15.65 -18.25
C TRP A 969 43.29 -16.15 -19.18
N LEU A 970 44.33 -16.70 -18.57
CA LEU A 970 45.51 -17.19 -19.27
C LEU A 970 45.38 -18.70 -19.51
N PRO A 971 45.95 -19.23 -20.59
CA PRO A 971 45.85 -20.65 -20.88
C PRO A 971 46.65 -21.46 -19.85
N ALA A 972 46.01 -22.52 -19.36
CA ALA A 972 46.53 -23.51 -18.44
C ALA A 972 46.72 -24.86 -19.18
N SER A 973 46.76 -25.98 -18.46
CA SER A 973 46.89 -27.31 -19.06
C SER A 973 45.61 -27.75 -19.80
N ALA A 974 45.77 -28.50 -20.89
CA ALA A 974 44.70 -29.20 -21.61
C ALA A 974 43.62 -28.29 -22.25
N GLY A 975 43.99 -27.12 -22.75
CA GLY A 975 43.06 -26.22 -23.46
C GLY A 975 42.10 -25.45 -22.54
N LYS A 976 42.35 -25.49 -21.22
CA LYS A 976 41.59 -24.78 -20.19
C LYS A 976 42.28 -23.46 -19.85
N TYR A 977 41.53 -22.55 -19.23
CA TYR A 977 42.02 -21.23 -18.86
C TYR A 977 41.89 -21.00 -17.36
N GLN A 978 42.90 -20.36 -16.78
CA GLN A 978 42.93 -20.00 -15.36
C GLN A 978 42.89 -18.48 -15.22
N ARG A 979 42.12 -18.01 -14.23
CA ARG A 979 42.03 -16.59 -13.93
C ARG A 979 43.37 -16.06 -13.42
N GLN A 980 43.86 -14.99 -14.03
CA GLN A 980 45.00 -14.22 -13.54
C GLN A 980 44.58 -13.49 -12.26
N LEU A 981 44.97 -14.04 -11.11
CA LEU A 981 44.77 -13.39 -9.81
C LEU A 981 45.68 -12.15 -9.74
N PRO A 982 45.17 -10.96 -9.36
CA PRO A 982 46.05 -9.85 -9.01
C PRO A 982 46.97 -10.27 -7.85
N PRO A 983 48.22 -9.77 -7.76
CA PRO A 983 49.11 -10.05 -6.65
C PRO A 983 48.41 -9.65 -5.35
N GLN A 984 48.09 -10.65 -4.52
CA GLN A 984 47.42 -10.43 -3.25
C GLN A 984 48.36 -9.60 -2.35
N PRO A 985 47.95 -8.42 -1.85
CA PRO A 985 48.62 -7.88 -0.68
C PRO A 985 48.49 -8.93 0.42
N LEU A 986 49.61 -9.30 1.04
CA LEU A 986 49.67 -10.18 2.22
C LEU A 986 48.58 -9.71 3.20
N GLN A 987 47.45 -10.41 3.23
CA GLN A 987 46.45 -10.14 4.24
C GLN A 987 47.11 -10.49 5.56
N PRO A 988 47.15 -9.58 6.54
CA PRO A 988 47.64 -9.94 7.86
C PRO A 988 46.80 -11.12 8.31
N ASP A 989 47.48 -12.20 8.74
CA ASP A 989 46.82 -13.28 9.46
C ASP A 989 46.04 -12.60 10.58
N VAL A 990 44.70 -12.60 10.46
CA VAL A 990 43.85 -12.16 11.55
C VAL A 990 44.22 -13.08 12.70
N ILE A 991 44.94 -12.54 13.70
CA ILE A 991 45.35 -13.31 14.87
C ILE A 991 44.07 -13.84 15.48
N ILE A 992 43.85 -15.14 15.30
CA ILE A 992 42.60 -15.75 15.70
C ILE A 992 42.71 -16.04 17.19
N ASP A 993 41.98 -15.27 18.00
CA ASP A 993 41.86 -15.56 19.43
C ASP A 993 41.23 -16.96 19.63
N ARG A 994 41.99 -17.85 20.27
CA ARG A 994 41.58 -19.21 20.60
C ARG A 994 40.26 -19.23 21.39
N GLN A 995 40.08 -18.30 22.33
CA GLN A 995 38.85 -18.23 23.11
C GLN A 995 37.65 -17.82 22.26
N ALA A 996 37.84 -16.86 21.34
CA ALA A 996 36.80 -16.44 20.42
C ALA A 996 36.32 -17.59 19.50
N LEU A 997 37.23 -18.43 18.98
CA LEU A 997 36.84 -19.60 18.16
C LEU A 997 36.06 -20.64 18.96
N LEU A 998 36.53 -20.98 20.15
CA LEU A 998 35.87 -21.97 21.01
C LEU A 998 34.47 -21.49 21.43
N SER A 999 34.34 -20.20 21.78
CA SER A 999 33.06 -19.58 22.13
C SER A 999 32.07 -19.59 20.96
N GLU A 1000 32.51 -19.18 19.77
CA GLU A 1000 31.67 -19.17 18.56
C GLU A 1000 31.22 -20.59 18.17
N ALA A 1001 32.12 -21.58 18.23
CA ALA A 1001 31.80 -22.96 17.91
C ALA A 1001 30.79 -23.57 18.89
N ARG A 1002 30.92 -23.29 20.20
CA ARG A 1002 29.92 -23.70 21.22
C ARG A 1002 28.58 -23.04 21.00
N GLN A 1003 28.57 -21.74 20.69
CA GLN A 1003 27.35 -21.01 20.40
C GLN A 1003 26.65 -21.60 19.17
N ARG A 1004 27.39 -21.94 18.11
CA ARG A 1004 26.82 -22.55 16.91
C ARG A 1004 26.26 -23.95 17.17
N LEU A 1005 26.93 -24.74 18.01
CA LEU A 1005 26.45 -26.06 18.42
C LEU A 1005 25.16 -25.96 19.27
N ALA A 1006 25.06 -24.98 20.17
CA ALA A 1006 23.86 -24.75 20.98
C ALA A 1006 22.66 -24.30 20.14
N ALA A 1007 22.89 -23.59 19.02
CA ALA A 1007 21.83 -23.07 18.15
C ALA A 1007 21.18 -24.14 17.23
N GLN A 1008 21.64 -25.39 17.24
CA GLN A 1008 21.19 -26.42 16.29
C GLN A 1008 19.71 -26.79 16.46
N ALA A 1009 19.18 -26.79 17.69
CA ALA A 1009 17.75 -27.06 17.92
C ALA A 1009 16.86 -25.99 17.28
N ASP A 1010 17.27 -24.72 17.34
CA ASP A 1010 16.55 -23.60 16.74
C ASP A 1010 16.62 -23.65 15.21
N TYR A 1011 17.80 -24.00 14.67
CA TYR A 1011 17.96 -24.22 13.24
C TYR A 1011 17.04 -25.33 12.74
N ARG A 1012 16.99 -26.48 13.44
CA ARG A 1012 16.09 -27.59 13.11
C ARG A 1012 14.63 -27.16 13.07
N ARG A 1013 14.14 -26.45 14.10
CA ARG A 1013 12.76 -25.95 14.15
C ARG A 1013 12.40 -25.06 12.97
N LYS A 1014 13.35 -24.27 12.45
CA LYS A 1014 13.14 -23.44 11.26
C LYS A 1014 13.00 -24.30 9.99
N VAL A 1015 13.88 -25.30 9.82
CA VAL A 1015 13.80 -26.22 8.67
C VAL A 1015 12.49 -27.01 8.67
N ASP A 1016 12.05 -27.50 9.85
CA ASP A 1016 10.74 -28.16 9.98
C ASP A 1016 9.58 -27.20 9.62
N GLY A 1017 9.74 -25.90 9.90
CA GLY A 1017 8.84 -24.84 9.46
C GLY A 1017 8.76 -24.74 7.94
N TYR A 1018 9.89 -24.73 7.24
CA TYR A 1018 9.92 -24.73 5.77
C TYR A 1018 9.38 -26.03 5.16
N ALA A 1019 9.64 -27.16 5.81
CA ALA A 1019 9.09 -28.45 5.40
C ALA A 1019 7.55 -28.48 5.46
N ARG A 1020 6.92 -27.72 6.37
CA ARG A 1020 5.46 -27.53 6.43
C ARG A 1020 4.92 -26.56 5.36
N GLN A 1021 5.80 -25.75 4.76
CA GLN A 1021 5.46 -24.79 3.71
C GLN A 1021 5.76 -25.32 2.31
N ASN A 1022 5.85 -26.65 2.16
CA ASN A 1022 6.10 -27.33 0.88
C ASN A 1022 7.42 -26.94 0.18
N MET A 1023 8.46 -26.60 0.94
CA MET A 1023 9.82 -26.49 0.39
C MET A 1023 10.25 -27.83 -0.24
N SER A 1024 11.00 -27.77 -1.34
CA SER A 1024 11.44 -28.96 -2.08
C SER A 1024 12.21 -29.94 -1.18
N PRO A 1025 12.01 -31.26 -1.30
CA PRO A 1025 12.75 -32.26 -0.54
C PRO A 1025 14.28 -32.09 -0.64
N ALA A 1026 14.80 -31.77 -1.82
CA ALA A 1026 16.24 -31.58 -2.04
C ALA A 1026 16.78 -30.32 -1.33
N ASP A 1027 15.97 -29.27 -1.22
CA ASP A 1027 16.38 -28.04 -0.53
C ASP A 1027 16.45 -28.27 0.98
N LEU A 1028 15.51 -29.04 1.56
CA LEU A 1028 15.52 -29.40 2.98
C LEU A 1028 16.77 -30.22 3.36
N ASP A 1029 17.15 -31.17 2.52
CA ASP A 1029 18.39 -31.94 2.65
C ASP A 1029 19.63 -31.04 2.54
N HIS A 1030 19.66 -30.16 1.52
CA HIS A 1030 20.74 -29.18 1.35
C HIS A 1030 20.90 -28.27 2.57
N MET A 1031 19.79 -27.86 3.20
CA MET A 1031 19.85 -27.04 4.43
C MET A 1031 20.57 -27.77 5.55
N MET A 1032 20.21 -29.02 5.81
CA MET A 1032 20.82 -29.80 6.90
C MET A 1032 22.27 -30.17 6.61
N THR A 1033 22.57 -30.57 5.37
CA THR A 1033 23.93 -30.95 4.96
C THR A 1033 24.87 -29.74 4.91
N SER A 1034 24.38 -28.56 4.52
CA SER A 1034 25.17 -27.32 4.56
C SER A 1034 25.44 -26.87 5.99
N GLU A 1035 24.49 -27.04 6.92
CA GLU A 1035 24.70 -26.80 8.35
C GLU A 1035 25.71 -27.80 8.96
N ALA A 1036 25.62 -29.08 8.58
CA ALA A 1036 26.60 -30.09 8.97
C ALA A 1036 28.02 -29.73 8.49
N ALA A 1037 28.15 -29.24 7.26
CA ALA A 1037 29.43 -28.77 6.72
C ALA A 1037 29.99 -27.59 7.53
N GLU A 1038 29.15 -26.68 8.01
CA GLU A 1038 29.53 -25.56 8.87
C GLU A 1038 30.07 -26.00 10.23
N LEU A 1039 29.46 -27.03 10.83
CA LEU A 1039 29.98 -27.65 12.07
C LEU A 1039 31.33 -28.33 11.83
N ARG A 1040 31.48 -29.06 10.72
CA ARG A 1040 32.76 -29.70 10.34
C ARG A 1040 33.88 -28.69 10.05
N VAL A 1041 33.57 -27.54 9.43
CA VAL A 1041 34.55 -26.45 9.23
C VAL A 1041 35.03 -25.91 10.58
N ARG A 1042 34.12 -25.72 11.53
CA ARG A 1042 34.46 -25.28 12.89
C ARG A 1042 35.31 -26.30 13.62
N ALA A 1043 34.96 -27.59 13.54
CA ALA A 1043 35.74 -28.68 14.12
C ALA A 1043 37.20 -28.64 13.62
N ARG A 1044 37.41 -28.54 12.30
CA ARG A 1044 38.75 -28.42 11.70
C ARG A 1044 39.52 -27.17 12.14
N ARG A 1045 38.85 -26.05 12.37
CA ARG A 1045 39.52 -24.82 12.86
C ARG A 1045 39.87 -24.90 14.33
N VAL A 1046 38.98 -25.47 15.15
CA VAL A 1046 39.22 -25.73 16.58
C VAL A 1046 40.40 -26.68 16.74
N ASP A 1047 40.47 -27.76 15.95
CA ASP A 1047 41.56 -28.74 15.97
C ASP A 1047 42.95 -28.09 15.76
N ARG A 1048 43.05 -27.10 14.87
CA ARG A 1048 44.31 -26.37 14.61
C ARG A 1048 44.81 -25.51 15.78
N VAL A 1049 43.92 -25.07 16.67
CA VAL A 1049 44.25 -24.13 17.77
C VAL A 1049 44.10 -24.76 19.16
N ALA A 1050 43.37 -25.86 19.25
CA ALA A 1050 43.02 -26.59 20.47
C ALA A 1050 42.81 -28.07 20.13
N ALA A 1051 43.87 -28.74 19.68
CA ALA A 1051 43.86 -30.16 19.40
C ALA A 1051 43.35 -30.96 20.61
N HIS A 1052 42.58 -32.01 20.37
CA HIS A 1052 41.94 -32.88 21.39
C HIS A 1052 40.86 -32.22 22.27
N ASP A 1053 40.37 -31.01 21.95
CA ASP A 1053 39.20 -30.44 22.64
C ASP A 1053 37.96 -31.32 22.39
N PRO A 1054 37.18 -31.71 23.43
CA PRO A 1054 36.00 -32.57 23.27
C PRO A 1054 34.92 -31.95 22.35
N LEU A 1055 34.94 -30.62 22.16
CA LEU A 1055 34.05 -29.93 21.23
C LEU A 1055 34.20 -30.44 19.79
N ILE A 1056 35.38 -30.90 19.38
CA ILE A 1056 35.63 -31.43 18.03
C ILE A 1056 34.74 -32.66 17.78
N ALA A 1057 34.72 -33.62 18.71
CA ALA A 1057 33.89 -34.81 18.62
C ALA A 1057 32.39 -34.48 18.64
N GLN A 1058 31.98 -33.51 19.46
CA GLN A 1058 30.58 -33.07 19.53
C GLN A 1058 30.11 -32.43 18.21
N LEU A 1059 30.95 -31.58 17.60
CA LEU A 1059 30.66 -30.96 16.31
C LEU A 1059 30.56 -31.99 15.18
N HIS A 1060 31.45 -33.00 15.17
CA HIS A 1060 31.39 -34.10 14.19
C HIS A 1060 30.13 -34.96 14.36
N ALA A 1061 29.84 -35.39 15.59
CA ALA A 1061 28.64 -36.20 15.87
C ALA A 1061 27.36 -35.46 15.49
N LYS A 1062 27.26 -34.16 15.81
CA LYS A 1062 26.10 -33.36 15.43
C LYS A 1062 26.00 -33.14 13.93
N ALA A 1063 27.12 -32.98 13.23
CA ALA A 1063 27.13 -32.90 11.77
C ALA A 1063 26.61 -34.19 11.12
N ASP A 1064 27.02 -35.35 11.62
CA ASP A 1064 26.58 -36.65 11.10
C ASP A 1064 25.07 -36.88 11.37
N GLU A 1065 24.58 -36.45 12.54
CA GLU A 1065 23.15 -36.43 12.85
C GLU A 1065 22.35 -35.57 11.86
N LEU A 1066 22.82 -34.35 11.57
CA LEU A 1066 22.15 -33.45 10.63
C LEU A 1066 22.10 -34.02 9.21
N ILE A 1067 23.18 -34.66 8.73
CA ILE A 1067 23.19 -35.32 7.41
C ILE A 1067 22.12 -36.41 7.35
N LYS A 1068 22.03 -37.24 8.39
CA LYS A 1068 21.00 -38.28 8.48
C LYS A 1068 19.60 -37.68 8.47
N VAL A 1069 19.37 -36.67 9.30
CA VAL A 1069 18.10 -35.94 9.37
C VAL A 1069 17.68 -35.33 8.03
N GLY A 1070 18.61 -34.71 7.30
CA GLY A 1070 18.34 -34.12 5.98
C GLY A 1070 17.86 -35.17 4.98
N ARG A 1071 18.57 -36.30 4.91
CA ARG A 1071 18.18 -37.45 4.09
C ARG A 1071 16.80 -37.99 4.48
N ASP A 1072 16.55 -38.20 5.77
CA ASP A 1072 15.28 -38.74 6.27
C ASP A 1072 14.11 -37.80 5.91
N LEU A 1073 14.27 -36.48 6.10
CA LEU A 1073 13.28 -35.48 5.70
C LEU A 1073 13.01 -35.49 4.19
N ARG A 1074 14.07 -35.63 3.36
CA ARG A 1074 13.93 -35.71 1.90
C ARG A 1074 13.11 -36.92 1.48
N ILE A 1075 13.42 -38.09 2.05
CA ILE A 1075 12.69 -39.34 1.81
C ILE A 1075 11.23 -39.18 2.23
N GLU A 1076 10.97 -38.70 3.45
CA GLU A 1076 9.61 -38.48 3.98
C GLU A 1076 8.78 -37.58 3.05
N LYS A 1077 9.34 -36.46 2.59
CA LYS A 1077 8.63 -35.52 1.72
C LYS A 1077 8.41 -36.02 0.30
N MET A 1078 9.34 -36.81 -0.26
CA MET A 1078 9.10 -37.47 -1.54
C MET A 1078 7.96 -38.49 -1.43
N LEU A 1079 7.96 -39.32 -0.38
CA LEU A 1079 6.90 -40.31 -0.14
C LEU A 1079 5.54 -39.66 0.13
N ALA A 1080 5.49 -38.48 0.74
CA ALA A 1080 4.24 -37.76 1.01
C ALA A 1080 3.77 -36.85 -0.16
N SER A 1081 4.48 -36.82 -1.29
CA SER A 1081 4.20 -35.84 -2.35
C SER A 1081 2.90 -36.16 -3.11
N THR A 1082 2.05 -35.13 -3.26
CA THR A 1082 0.84 -35.18 -4.11
C THR A 1082 1.14 -34.85 -5.57
N THR A 1083 2.38 -34.51 -5.92
CA THR A 1083 2.83 -34.20 -7.28
C THR A 1083 4.02 -35.08 -7.69
N PRO A 1084 3.80 -36.41 -7.84
CA PRO A 1084 4.87 -37.34 -8.19
C PRO A 1084 5.56 -36.98 -9.50
N THR A 1085 6.87 -37.19 -9.54
CA THR A 1085 7.72 -37.01 -10.73
C THR A 1085 8.61 -38.23 -10.93
N GLU A 1086 9.09 -38.45 -12.16
CA GLU A 1086 10.09 -39.49 -12.42
C GLU A 1086 11.38 -39.28 -11.62
N GLY A 1087 11.76 -38.02 -11.35
CA GLY A 1087 12.91 -37.70 -10.51
C GLY A 1087 12.76 -38.21 -9.08
N TYR A 1088 11.57 -38.14 -8.49
CA TYR A 1088 11.34 -38.70 -7.16
C TYR A 1088 11.43 -40.23 -7.14
N LEU A 1089 10.94 -40.90 -8.18
CA LEU A 1089 11.14 -42.35 -8.31
C LEU A 1089 12.61 -42.72 -8.41
N HIS A 1090 13.37 -42.00 -9.25
CA HIS A 1090 14.81 -42.19 -9.38
C HIS A 1090 15.50 -42.03 -8.03
N GLU A 1091 15.26 -40.91 -7.35
CA GLU A 1091 15.91 -40.58 -6.09
C GLU A 1091 15.54 -41.53 -4.96
N LEU A 1092 14.29 -42.01 -4.88
CA LEU A 1092 13.89 -43.01 -3.89
C LEU A 1092 14.58 -44.36 -4.10
N HIS A 1093 14.95 -44.70 -5.33
CA HIS A 1093 15.82 -45.85 -5.59
C HIS A 1093 17.27 -45.58 -5.15
N GLU A 1094 17.84 -44.43 -5.52
CA GLU A 1094 19.23 -44.08 -5.21
C GLU A 1094 19.48 -43.83 -3.72
N LEU A 1095 18.51 -43.25 -3.01
CA LEU A 1095 18.59 -42.95 -1.57
C LEU A 1095 18.24 -44.14 -0.68
N ALA A 1096 17.91 -45.31 -1.23
CA ALA A 1096 17.66 -46.49 -0.43
C ALA A 1096 18.95 -46.94 0.31
N PRO A 1097 18.91 -47.17 1.63
CA PRO A 1097 20.03 -47.81 2.31
C PRO A 1097 20.33 -49.18 1.68
N ALA A 1098 21.60 -49.57 1.64
CA ALA A 1098 22.00 -50.86 1.10
C ALA A 1098 21.22 -52.00 1.80
N GLY A 1099 20.51 -52.81 1.02
CA GLY A 1099 19.67 -53.91 1.52
C GLY A 1099 18.29 -53.52 2.04
N GLN A 1100 17.89 -52.24 1.97
CA GLN A 1100 16.57 -51.75 2.43
C GLN A 1100 15.93 -50.87 1.34
N PRO A 1101 15.29 -51.47 0.32
CA PRO A 1101 14.61 -50.70 -0.72
C PRO A 1101 13.46 -49.87 -0.13
N LEU A 1102 13.34 -48.60 -0.52
CA LEU A 1102 12.25 -47.71 -0.06
C LEU A 1102 10.96 -47.93 -0.87
N ILE A 1103 11.10 -48.34 -2.12
CA ILE A 1103 9.99 -48.55 -3.05
C ILE A 1103 10.17 -49.84 -3.86
N LYS A 1104 9.06 -50.36 -4.38
CA LYS A 1104 9.03 -51.48 -5.34
C LYS A 1104 8.05 -51.19 -6.45
N ILE A 1105 8.48 -51.37 -7.70
CA ILE A 1105 7.63 -51.25 -8.88
C ILE A 1105 7.18 -52.66 -9.29
N ARG A 1106 5.89 -52.84 -9.58
CA ARG A 1106 5.35 -54.07 -10.17
C ARG A 1106 4.36 -53.77 -11.28
N LYS A 1107 4.32 -54.62 -12.30
CA LYS A 1107 3.33 -54.57 -13.37
C LYS A 1107 1.95 -54.98 -12.83
N VAL A 1108 0.91 -54.27 -13.25
CA VAL A 1108 -0.48 -54.54 -12.86
C VAL A 1108 -1.29 -54.91 -14.09
N GLY A 1109 -1.86 -56.12 -14.07
CA GLY A 1109 -2.75 -56.61 -15.12
C GLY A 1109 -2.10 -56.67 -16.51
N THR A 1110 -2.96 -56.75 -17.53
CA THR A 1110 -2.60 -56.73 -18.95
C THR A 1110 -2.97 -55.39 -19.58
N LEU A 1111 -2.61 -55.18 -20.85
CA LEU A 1111 -3.02 -54.00 -21.62
C LEU A 1111 -4.55 -53.85 -21.64
N VAL A 1112 -5.07 -52.69 -21.21
CA VAL A 1112 -6.51 -52.38 -21.17
C VAL A 1112 -6.87 -51.28 -22.18
N GLU A 1113 -7.90 -51.48 -22.99
CA GLU A 1113 -8.42 -50.45 -23.91
C GLU A 1113 -9.23 -49.39 -23.15
N GLN A 1114 -8.83 -48.12 -23.27
CA GLN A 1114 -9.50 -46.97 -22.63
C GLN A 1114 -10.46 -46.21 -23.58
N GLY A 1115 -10.46 -46.60 -24.85
CA GLY A 1115 -11.26 -46.04 -25.94
C GLY A 1115 -10.40 -45.51 -27.09
N ARG A 1116 -10.95 -44.58 -27.86
CA ARG A 1116 -10.27 -43.94 -29.00
C ARG A 1116 -9.88 -42.50 -28.69
N ARG A 1117 -8.71 -42.10 -29.18
CA ARG A 1117 -8.23 -40.71 -29.14
C ARG A 1117 -8.96 -39.85 -30.16
N ALA A 1118 -8.79 -38.53 -30.06
CA ALA A 1118 -9.37 -37.56 -30.99
C ALA A 1118 -8.89 -37.76 -32.45
N ASP A 1119 -7.76 -38.43 -32.65
CA ASP A 1119 -7.20 -38.79 -33.96
C ASP A 1119 -7.66 -40.17 -34.46
N GLY A 1120 -8.57 -40.84 -33.75
CA GLY A 1120 -9.17 -42.13 -34.13
C GLY A 1120 -8.35 -43.38 -33.76
N ARG A 1121 -7.11 -43.23 -33.27
CA ARG A 1121 -6.25 -44.35 -32.81
C ARG A 1121 -6.74 -44.91 -31.47
N LEU A 1122 -6.49 -46.21 -31.25
CA LEU A 1122 -6.74 -46.87 -29.97
C LEU A 1122 -5.85 -46.26 -28.88
N ASP A 1123 -6.39 -46.16 -27.66
CA ASP A 1123 -5.64 -45.83 -26.46
C ASP A 1123 -5.62 -47.05 -25.53
N LEU A 1124 -4.50 -47.76 -25.51
CA LEU A 1124 -4.27 -48.94 -24.69
C LEU A 1124 -3.39 -48.55 -23.51
N LEU A 1125 -3.82 -48.86 -22.30
CA LEU A 1125 -3.15 -48.52 -21.05
C LEU A 1125 -2.49 -49.76 -20.45
N GLN A 1126 -1.18 -49.68 -20.19
CA GLN A 1126 -0.49 -50.55 -19.24
C GLN A 1126 -0.24 -49.78 -17.94
N GLU A 1127 -0.60 -50.38 -16.81
CA GLU A 1127 -0.38 -49.82 -15.49
C GLU A 1127 0.76 -50.56 -14.77
N PHE A 1128 1.55 -49.80 -14.00
CA PHE A 1128 2.48 -50.30 -13.00
C PHE A 1128 2.16 -49.65 -11.65
N GLU A 1129 2.27 -50.42 -10.59
CA GLU A 1129 2.08 -49.95 -9.21
C GLU A 1129 3.45 -49.76 -8.56
N VAL A 1130 3.63 -48.59 -7.97
CA VAL A 1130 4.77 -48.24 -7.14
C VAL A 1130 4.33 -48.40 -5.69
N LEU A 1131 4.93 -49.32 -4.96
CA LEU A 1131 4.64 -49.60 -3.56
C LEU A 1131 5.64 -48.86 -2.66
N ASN A 1132 5.14 -48.24 -1.59
CA ASN A 1132 5.93 -47.76 -0.47
C ASN A 1132 6.27 -48.95 0.45
N LEU A 1133 7.56 -49.26 0.59
CA LEU A 1133 8.07 -50.33 1.44
C LEU A 1133 8.46 -49.86 2.86
N THR A 1134 8.35 -48.56 3.15
CA THR A 1134 8.66 -48.00 4.48
C THR A 1134 7.56 -48.25 5.52
N VAL A 1135 6.42 -48.81 5.09
CA VAL A 1135 5.25 -49.12 5.92
C VAL A 1135 4.90 -50.61 5.80
N ASP A 1136 4.43 -51.20 6.89
CA ASP A 1136 4.00 -52.60 6.94
C ASP A 1136 2.50 -52.68 7.29
N PRO A 1137 1.63 -53.25 6.41
CA PRO A 1137 1.96 -53.83 5.09
C PRO A 1137 2.29 -52.76 4.03
N PRO A 1138 3.08 -53.11 2.98
CA PRO A 1138 3.38 -52.20 1.88
C PRO A 1138 2.12 -51.62 1.22
N GLN A 1139 2.10 -50.31 0.99
CA GLN A 1139 0.94 -49.62 0.42
C GLN A 1139 1.24 -49.00 -0.95
N PRO A 1140 0.24 -48.90 -1.85
CA PRO A 1140 0.39 -48.19 -3.11
C PRO A 1140 0.76 -46.73 -2.87
N LEU A 1141 1.94 -46.34 -3.36
CA LEU A 1141 2.43 -44.98 -3.33
C LEU A 1141 1.91 -44.22 -4.55
N TRP A 1142 2.17 -44.74 -5.76
CA TRP A 1142 1.78 -44.13 -7.03
C TRP A 1142 1.45 -45.20 -8.08
N TYR A 1143 0.79 -44.79 -9.17
CA TYR A 1143 0.54 -45.61 -10.35
C TYR A 1143 1.19 -44.97 -11.59
N ALA A 1144 1.98 -45.74 -12.33
CA ALA A 1144 2.57 -45.33 -13.59
C ALA A 1144 1.72 -45.85 -14.76
N HIS A 1145 1.26 -44.94 -15.61
CA HIS A 1145 0.34 -45.17 -16.72
C HIS A 1145 1.05 -44.99 -18.05
N PHE A 1146 1.20 -46.08 -18.81
CA PHE A 1146 1.80 -46.09 -20.14
C PHE A 1146 0.74 -46.29 -21.22
N HIS A 1147 0.63 -45.33 -22.13
CA HIS A 1147 -0.35 -45.36 -23.21
C HIS A 1147 0.29 -45.78 -24.53
N PHE A 1148 -0.33 -46.74 -25.21
CA PHE A 1148 0.08 -47.30 -26.49
C PHE A 1148 -1.05 -47.22 -27.51
N SER A 1149 -0.68 -47.12 -28.79
CA SER A 1149 -1.61 -47.17 -29.92
C SER A 1149 -1.65 -48.53 -30.63
N SER A 1150 -0.85 -49.50 -30.17
CA SER A 1150 -0.77 -50.87 -30.72
C SER A 1150 -1.08 -51.91 -29.65
N ALA A 1151 -1.83 -52.95 -30.03
CA ALA A 1151 -2.16 -54.10 -29.18
C ALA A 1151 -0.96 -55.04 -28.91
N LYS A 1152 0.12 -54.92 -29.71
CA LYS A 1152 1.41 -55.60 -29.48
C LYS A 1152 2.52 -54.55 -29.46
N PRO A 1153 2.60 -53.70 -28.43
CA PRO A 1153 3.53 -52.59 -28.42
C PRO A 1153 4.95 -53.06 -28.04
N LEU A 1154 5.95 -52.47 -28.69
CA LEU A 1154 7.30 -52.40 -28.12
C LEU A 1154 7.27 -51.36 -26.99
N PHE A 1155 7.90 -51.65 -25.86
CA PHE A 1155 7.79 -50.81 -24.66
C PHE A 1155 8.20 -49.36 -24.94
N ASN A 1156 9.36 -49.11 -25.56
CA ASN A 1156 9.86 -47.76 -25.88
C ASN A 1156 9.04 -46.98 -26.95
N ARG A 1157 7.98 -47.58 -27.50
CA ARG A 1157 7.03 -46.97 -28.45
C ARG A 1157 5.75 -46.48 -27.79
N PHE A 1158 5.73 -46.31 -26.46
CA PHE A 1158 4.61 -45.62 -25.80
C PHE A 1158 4.43 -44.20 -26.37
N ASP A 1159 3.17 -43.78 -26.51
CA ASP A 1159 2.80 -42.44 -26.97
C ASP A 1159 2.93 -41.42 -25.83
N LYS A 1160 2.56 -41.83 -24.61
CA LYS A 1160 2.61 -41.00 -23.41
C LYS A 1160 2.74 -41.87 -22.16
N ALA A 1161 3.56 -41.44 -21.21
CA ALA A 1161 3.70 -42.07 -19.91
C ALA A 1161 3.61 -41.03 -18.78
N HIS A 1162 2.94 -41.38 -17.68
CA HIS A 1162 2.82 -40.47 -16.54
C HIS A 1162 2.50 -41.16 -15.20
N LEU A 1163 2.79 -40.48 -14.09
CA LEU A 1163 2.48 -40.88 -12.71
C LEU A 1163 1.21 -40.23 -12.19
N LYS A 1164 0.49 -40.98 -11.36
CA LYS A 1164 -0.68 -40.54 -10.59
C LYS A 1164 -0.63 -41.01 -9.14
N THR A 1165 -1.29 -40.26 -8.27
CA THR A 1165 -1.54 -40.69 -6.88
C THR A 1165 -2.65 -41.75 -6.81
N PRO A 1166 -2.76 -42.52 -5.71
CA PRO A 1166 -3.79 -43.54 -5.56
C PRO A 1166 -5.20 -42.97 -5.70
N ASP A 1167 -5.48 -41.81 -5.08
CA ASP A 1167 -6.78 -41.11 -5.16
C ASP A 1167 -7.15 -40.68 -6.59
N GLN A 1168 -6.15 -40.50 -7.46
CA GLN A 1168 -6.34 -40.04 -8.85
C GLN A 1168 -6.22 -41.17 -9.89
N ARG A 1169 -5.95 -42.41 -9.47
CA ARG A 1169 -5.69 -43.57 -10.33
C ARG A 1169 -6.68 -43.64 -11.48
N ASP A 1170 -7.97 -43.68 -11.15
CA ASP A 1170 -9.06 -43.88 -12.12
C ASP A 1170 -9.64 -42.58 -12.69
N LEU A 1171 -9.09 -41.42 -12.31
CA LEU A 1171 -9.57 -40.13 -12.79
C LEU A 1171 -9.00 -39.79 -14.18
N GLY A 1172 -9.88 -39.47 -15.13
CA GLY A 1172 -9.53 -39.22 -16.53
C GLY A 1172 -10.23 -38.02 -17.14
N LEU A 1173 -9.98 -37.77 -18.42
CA LEU A 1173 -10.61 -36.68 -19.17
C LEU A 1173 -12.14 -36.78 -19.13
N LYS A 1174 -12.70 -38.00 -19.25
CA LYS A 1174 -14.14 -38.25 -19.16
C LYS A 1174 -14.74 -37.81 -17.82
N TRP A 1175 -14.00 -37.99 -16.73
CA TRP A 1175 -14.41 -37.54 -15.40
C TRP A 1175 -14.42 -36.01 -15.29
N GLN A 1176 -13.37 -35.34 -15.78
CA GLN A 1176 -13.30 -33.87 -15.82
C GLN A 1176 -14.39 -33.26 -16.70
N GLN A 1177 -14.72 -33.89 -17.84
CA GLN A 1177 -15.83 -33.48 -18.71
C GLN A 1177 -17.20 -33.65 -18.02
N LYS A 1178 -17.38 -34.72 -17.25
CA LYS A 1178 -18.59 -34.94 -16.43
C LYS A 1178 -18.72 -33.91 -15.31
N GLN A 1179 -17.61 -33.50 -14.69
CA GLN A 1179 -17.59 -32.41 -13.71
C GLN A 1179 -17.91 -31.05 -14.35
N ALA A 1180 -17.27 -30.73 -15.49
CA ALA A 1180 -17.50 -29.49 -16.21
C ALA A 1180 -18.97 -29.34 -16.67
N SER A 1181 -19.57 -30.44 -17.14
CA SER A 1181 -20.98 -30.46 -17.56
C SER A 1181 -21.97 -30.33 -16.39
N SER A 1182 -21.54 -30.55 -15.15
CA SER A 1182 -22.35 -30.32 -13.94
C SER A 1182 -22.31 -28.86 -13.43
N GLY A 1183 -21.50 -27.99 -14.06
CA GLY A 1183 -21.31 -26.60 -13.61
C GLY A 1183 -20.43 -26.44 -12.35
N ALA A 1184 -19.90 -27.54 -11.79
CA ALA A 1184 -18.93 -27.52 -10.71
C ALA A 1184 -17.55 -27.08 -11.20
N ALA A 1185 -16.71 -26.57 -10.29
CA ALA A 1185 -15.30 -26.35 -10.57
C ALA A 1185 -14.64 -27.71 -10.90
N VAL A 1186 -13.86 -27.76 -11.98
CA VAL A 1186 -13.19 -28.99 -12.43
C VAL A 1186 -11.92 -29.18 -11.62
N ASP A 1187 -11.81 -30.28 -10.89
CA ASP A 1187 -10.62 -30.56 -10.11
C ASP A 1187 -9.44 -30.93 -11.05
N PRO A 1188 -8.24 -30.35 -10.81
CA PRO A 1188 -7.06 -30.67 -11.58
C PRO A 1188 -6.56 -32.09 -11.26
N ILE A 1189 -6.32 -32.90 -12.31
CA ILE A 1189 -5.68 -34.21 -12.19
C ILE A 1189 -4.18 -34.03 -12.45
N TRP A 1190 -3.34 -34.42 -11.49
CA TRP A 1190 -1.90 -34.39 -11.68
C TRP A 1190 -1.46 -35.53 -12.60
N ARG A 1191 -0.54 -35.24 -13.52
CA ARG A 1191 0.04 -36.21 -14.45
C ARG A 1191 1.55 -35.97 -14.55
N GLY A 1192 2.32 -36.56 -13.64
CA GLY A 1192 3.77 -36.42 -13.63
C GLY A 1192 4.38 -37.10 -14.85
N PRO A 1193 4.98 -36.39 -15.82
CA PRO A 1193 5.46 -37.02 -17.05
C PRO A 1193 6.59 -38.02 -16.77
N ILE A 1194 6.62 -39.11 -17.54
CA ILE A 1194 7.71 -40.09 -17.56
C ILE A 1194 8.36 -40.06 -18.95
N GLY A 1195 9.66 -39.77 -18.98
CA GLY A 1195 10.51 -39.74 -20.16
C GLY A 1195 11.00 -41.13 -20.57
N LYS A 1196 11.41 -41.26 -21.83
CA LYS A 1196 11.86 -42.55 -22.39
C LYS A 1196 13.08 -43.16 -21.69
N PRO A 1197 14.18 -42.42 -21.43
CA PRO A 1197 15.35 -43.01 -20.78
C PRO A 1197 15.03 -43.59 -19.39
N PHE A 1198 14.19 -42.87 -18.63
CA PHE A 1198 13.74 -43.33 -17.31
C PHE A 1198 12.83 -44.55 -17.42
N ALA A 1199 11.90 -44.54 -18.37
CA ALA A 1199 10.99 -45.66 -18.60
C ALA A 1199 11.73 -46.95 -18.95
N GLU A 1200 12.71 -46.86 -19.86
CA GLU A 1200 13.56 -47.99 -20.28
C GLU A 1200 14.33 -48.58 -19.10
N LEU A 1201 14.85 -47.73 -18.20
CA LEU A 1201 15.62 -48.18 -17.05
C LEU A 1201 14.77 -48.93 -15.99
N TYR A 1202 13.59 -48.41 -15.63
CA TYR A 1202 12.84 -48.89 -14.47
C TYR A 1202 11.58 -49.71 -14.79
N PHE A 1203 11.00 -49.57 -15.98
CA PHE A 1203 9.71 -50.17 -16.30
C PHE A 1203 9.79 -51.19 -17.45
N GLU A 1204 10.69 -51.02 -18.42
CA GLU A 1204 10.87 -52.00 -19.50
C GLU A 1204 11.21 -53.42 -19.00
N PRO A 1205 12.09 -53.62 -17.99
CA PRO A 1205 12.37 -54.95 -17.46
C PRO A 1205 11.13 -55.62 -16.87
N LEU A 1206 10.17 -54.83 -16.41
CA LEU A 1206 8.92 -55.27 -15.81
C LEU A 1206 7.80 -55.47 -16.83
N PHE A 1207 7.99 -55.00 -18.07
CA PHE A 1207 6.95 -55.08 -19.10
C PHE A 1207 6.87 -56.47 -19.75
N GLN A 1208 8.00 -57.16 -19.84
CA GLN A 1208 8.12 -58.50 -20.46
C GLN A 1208 7.86 -59.65 -19.48
N THR A 1209 7.82 -59.35 -18.18
CA THR A 1209 7.37 -60.26 -17.11
C THR A 1209 5.85 -60.20 -16.96
#